data_AF-A0A4C2E456-F1
#
_entry.id   AF-A0A4C2E456-F1
#
_cell.length_a   1.000
_cell.length_b   1.000
_cell.length_c   1.000
_cell.angle_alpha   90.00
_cell.angle_beta   90.00
_cell.angle_gamma   90.00
#
_symmetry.space_group_name_H-M   'P 1'
#
loop_
_entity.id
_entity.type
_entity.pdbx_description
1 polymer ?
#
loop_
_entity_poly.entity_id
_entity_poly.type
_entity_poly.pdbx_seq_one_letter_code
_entity_poly.pdbx_strand_id
1 'polypeptide(L)'
;MFCISYLVVLLGFLQAIAFASKHSSTSSTLSTPTAPSAKNLSNGGVDHGYAPRTIKCPSNETSFLREAQGLSSKEKEWLEKREVLVSESLRQFMLQSWRNFTNATETVNQLFPVTNASHHNNTKSLKFHNEAHRHHNGHVNNTANDTASSRNNGSSSDQDLYSLVPKIGIAASGGSYRAMFSGAGMLAAMDNRTMGSVEHGLGGLLQGSSYLVGSSGGAWLVGTLVGNNWISVQNIVDGMKSNNSVWDISHSLGNIGGYISNSSGMQWLESVRNEVNGKKAAGFPLSLSDYLGHAMAYELFPLLPHGAANYTVSDIRNLKAFQEAQMPFPLILAQYKTPNQTNNPLNSTIFEFNPYEMGSWDQTLNGFTDVKYLGTNVSDGSPVHQDSCVVGFDNYGFVLGTSASLSNVGISPQAGNSPLQNFFGSSMNNETSHVAEYSPNPFKNAHFGPKNGTVTKGDSLQLVDGGEDGQVIPFVPLLQKERDLDVIFTLDNSAVTSNSWPDGSSLVDTYERQFGEMGKNIAFPPVPDLETFEKEKLNQRITFFGCDDQELKNLSHTPPLIVYVPNAQHSFASNTSTYQVSYSENERLSMIKNGFEAATMGNLTQDSNFGGCIACAVAKRKQESKNISLPKECDACFSKYCWRGPVAPNVTIWNSSSEAKLGFGAKNLTTNITWNATTWKPFGNATVNLTAIIDQDHPDSKVLENKKHDDFKVDHFSKRNSATGLSVNMALVLASLVGLMIVAS
;
A
#
# COMPACT_ATOMS: atom_id res chain seq x y z
N MET A 1 -41.57 17.20 -38.84
CA MET A 1 -41.91 15.91 -39.50
C MET A 1 -40.98 14.79 -39.03
N PHE A 2 -40.87 14.56 -37.71
CA PHE A 2 -39.93 13.60 -37.09
C PHE A 2 -40.66 12.67 -36.09
N CYS A 3 -41.78 12.08 -36.52
CA CYS A 3 -42.51 11.07 -35.73
C CYS A 3 -42.80 9.77 -36.51
N ILE A 4 -42.18 9.55 -37.67
CA ILE A 4 -42.45 8.34 -38.51
C ILE A 4 -41.21 7.42 -38.62
N SER A 5 -40.02 7.84 -38.17
CA SER A 5 -38.80 7.04 -38.30
C SER A 5 -38.55 6.04 -37.15
N TYR A 6 -39.29 6.14 -36.04
CA TYR A 6 -39.10 5.26 -34.87
C TYR A 6 -40.00 4.02 -34.85
N LEU A 7 -41.04 3.95 -35.68
CA LEU A 7 -41.95 2.80 -35.71
C LEU A 7 -41.43 1.63 -36.57
N VAL A 8 -40.49 1.89 -37.50
CA VAL A 8 -39.94 0.86 -38.41
C VAL A 8 -38.78 0.09 -37.79
N VAL A 9 -38.07 0.67 -36.81
CA VAL A 9 -36.96 -0.01 -36.11
C VAL A 9 -37.45 -0.92 -34.99
N LEU A 10 -38.59 -0.62 -34.36
CA LEU A 10 -39.18 -1.47 -33.31
C LEU A 10 -39.87 -2.74 -33.84
N LEU A 11 -40.33 -2.74 -35.09
CA LEU A 11 -40.95 -3.92 -35.73
C LEU A 11 -39.91 -4.92 -36.27
N GLY A 12 -38.65 -4.49 -36.50
CA GLY A 12 -37.55 -5.38 -36.90
C GLY A 12 -36.96 -6.21 -35.75
N PHE A 13 -37.03 -5.72 -34.51
CA PHE A 13 -36.47 -6.41 -33.34
C PHE A 13 -37.37 -7.51 -32.75
N LEU A 14 -38.67 -7.52 -33.08
CA LEU A 14 -39.63 -8.53 -32.60
C LEU A 14 -39.71 -9.79 -33.48
N GLN A 15 -39.12 -9.80 -34.68
CA GLN A 15 -39.03 -10.99 -35.53
C GLN A 15 -37.75 -11.81 -35.38
N ALA A 16 -36.69 -11.26 -34.75
CA ALA A 16 -35.45 -12.00 -34.48
C ALA A 16 -35.51 -12.87 -33.20
N ILE A 17 -36.46 -12.61 -32.30
CA ILE A 17 -36.61 -13.34 -31.02
C ILE A 17 -37.47 -14.61 -31.19
N ALA A 18 -38.15 -14.79 -32.33
CA ALA A 18 -39.03 -15.94 -32.57
C ALA A 18 -38.34 -17.15 -33.27
N PHE A 19 -37.07 -17.07 -33.66
CA PHE A 19 -36.37 -18.14 -34.40
C PHE A 19 -35.19 -18.83 -33.69
N ALA A 20 -34.90 -18.48 -32.42
CA ALA A 20 -33.83 -19.13 -31.65
C ALA A 20 -34.34 -20.08 -30.55
N SER A 21 -35.61 -20.50 -30.61
CA SER A 21 -36.19 -21.46 -29.66
C SER A 21 -36.79 -22.65 -30.41
N LYS A 22 -35.91 -23.55 -30.88
CA LYS A 22 -36.21 -24.97 -31.18
C LYS A 22 -34.94 -25.70 -31.64
N HIS A 23 -34.14 -26.16 -30.68
CA HIS A 23 -33.48 -27.47 -30.73
C HIS A 23 -32.99 -27.81 -29.32
N SER A 24 -33.54 -28.89 -28.76
CA SER A 24 -33.26 -29.37 -27.42
C SER A 24 -32.04 -30.29 -27.37
N SER A 25 -31.56 -30.44 -26.12
CA SER A 25 -30.99 -31.64 -25.49
C SER A 25 -29.64 -32.14 -26.01
N THR A 26 -28.57 -31.93 -25.25
CA THR A 26 -28.15 -32.73 -24.07
C THR A 26 -26.80 -32.18 -23.59
N SER A 27 -26.70 -31.73 -22.33
CA SER A 27 -25.40 -31.47 -21.69
C SER A 27 -25.52 -31.66 -20.19
N SER A 28 -24.64 -32.51 -19.68
CA SER A 28 -24.47 -32.95 -18.31
C SER A 28 -24.36 -31.79 -17.32
N THR A 29 -25.13 -31.88 -16.23
CA THR A 29 -24.99 -31.06 -15.03
C THR A 29 -23.61 -31.27 -14.41
N LEU A 30 -22.71 -30.32 -14.64
CA LEU A 30 -21.49 -30.16 -13.84
C LEU A 30 -21.83 -29.23 -12.68
N SER A 31 -21.78 -29.77 -11.46
CA SER A 31 -21.97 -29.05 -10.21
C SER A 31 -20.92 -27.96 -10.06
N THR A 32 -21.36 -26.71 -9.95
CA THR A 32 -20.55 -25.58 -9.50
C THR A 32 -20.19 -25.78 -8.02
N PRO A 33 -18.91 -25.60 -7.62
CA PRO A 33 -18.56 -25.62 -6.20
C PRO A 33 -19.11 -24.35 -5.56
N THR A 34 -20.00 -24.53 -4.60
CA THR A 34 -20.52 -23.49 -3.71
C THR A 34 -19.36 -22.91 -2.89
N ALA A 35 -19.22 -21.59 -2.91
CA ALA A 35 -18.35 -20.86 -2.00
C ALA A 35 -18.65 -21.26 -0.54
N PRO A 36 -17.64 -21.49 0.31
CA PRO A 36 -17.88 -21.93 1.68
C PRO A 36 -18.66 -20.85 2.45
N SER A 37 -19.81 -21.25 2.98
CA SER A 37 -20.67 -20.42 3.81
C SER A 37 -19.90 -19.90 5.03
N ALA A 38 -19.85 -18.58 5.21
CA ALA A 38 -19.29 -17.87 6.36
C ALA A 38 -20.12 -18.07 7.66
N LYS A 39 -20.55 -19.29 7.96
CA LYS A 39 -21.43 -19.61 9.08
C LYS A 39 -20.72 -19.90 10.41
N ASN A 40 -19.40 -19.81 10.48
CA ASN A 40 -18.63 -20.18 11.67
C ASN A 40 -17.93 -19.01 12.41
N LEU A 41 -18.23 -17.75 12.08
CA LEU A 41 -17.74 -16.59 12.84
C LEU A 41 -18.72 -16.08 13.91
N SER A 42 -19.88 -16.72 14.07
CA SER A 42 -20.88 -16.35 15.07
C SER A 42 -21.03 -17.42 16.14
N ASN A 43 -20.25 -17.30 17.23
CA ASN A 43 -20.60 -17.96 18.49
C ASN A 43 -20.12 -17.11 19.69
N GLY A 44 -21.07 -16.42 20.32
CA GLY A 44 -20.88 -15.68 21.57
C GLY A 44 -21.67 -14.37 21.60
N GLY A 45 -22.93 -14.41 22.03
CA GLY A 45 -23.87 -13.29 21.98
C GLY A 45 -23.46 -12.08 22.82
N VAL A 46 -23.03 -11.03 22.14
CA VAL A 46 -23.49 -9.63 22.14
C VAL A 46 -23.06 -9.11 20.76
N ASP A 47 -23.94 -8.45 20.02
CA ASP A 47 -23.57 -7.84 18.73
C ASP A 47 -22.64 -6.65 18.99
N HIS A 48 -21.35 -6.94 19.18
CA HIS A 48 -20.34 -5.95 19.50
C HIS A 48 -20.04 -5.18 18.21
N GLY A 49 -20.63 -4.01 17.99
CA GLY A 49 -20.36 -3.17 16.81
C GLY A 49 -18.96 -2.53 16.80
N TYR A 50 -18.82 -1.36 16.17
CA TYR A 50 -17.54 -0.63 16.01
C TYR A 50 -16.84 -0.19 17.31
N ALA A 51 -17.54 -0.21 18.44
CA ALA A 51 -17.03 0.29 19.70
C ALA A 51 -15.94 -0.64 20.30
N PRO A 52 -14.76 -0.11 20.69
CA PRO A 52 -13.81 -0.86 21.49
C PRO A 52 -14.43 -1.23 22.85
N ARG A 53 -13.96 -2.33 23.42
CA ARG A 53 -14.50 -2.85 24.69
C ARG A 53 -13.42 -3.17 25.70
N THR A 54 -13.78 -3.02 26.97
CA THR A 54 -12.90 -3.34 28.09
C THR A 54 -13.01 -4.82 28.46
N ILE A 55 -11.86 -5.45 28.70
CA ILE A 55 -11.69 -6.82 29.18
C ILE A 55 -10.66 -6.85 30.31
N LYS A 56 -10.63 -7.95 31.06
CA LYS A 56 -9.51 -8.23 31.96
C LYS A 56 -8.22 -8.44 31.15
N CYS A 57 -7.11 -7.86 31.62
CA CYS A 57 -5.82 -8.03 30.97
C CYS A 57 -5.35 -9.49 31.04
N PRO A 58 -4.59 -9.96 30.03
CA PRO A 58 -3.98 -11.29 30.06
C PRO A 58 -3.02 -11.41 31.26
N SER A 59 -3.23 -12.43 32.09
CA SER A 59 -2.47 -12.61 33.34
C SER A 59 -0.99 -12.99 33.14
N ASN A 60 -0.62 -13.39 31.93
CA ASN A 60 0.72 -13.84 31.55
C ASN A 60 1.52 -12.79 30.77
N GLU A 61 0.92 -11.66 30.37
CA GLU A 61 1.66 -10.61 29.66
C GLU A 61 1.94 -9.43 30.60
N THR A 62 3.23 -9.17 30.80
CA THR A 62 3.69 -8.06 31.64
C THR A 62 3.83 -6.75 30.85
N SER A 63 4.00 -6.83 29.54
CA SER A 63 4.07 -5.68 28.64
C SER A 63 3.59 -6.07 27.25
N PHE A 64 2.88 -5.16 26.58
CA PHE A 64 2.49 -5.31 25.17
C PHE A 64 3.55 -4.83 24.19
N LEU A 65 4.65 -4.23 24.68
CA LEU A 65 5.71 -3.68 23.86
C LEU A 65 6.82 -4.69 23.59
N ARG A 66 7.46 -4.56 22.43
CA ARG A 66 8.78 -5.12 22.14
C ARG A 66 9.67 -4.10 21.42
N GLU A 67 10.97 -4.23 21.60
CA GLU A 67 11.95 -3.53 20.78
C GLU A 67 12.05 -4.13 19.37
N ALA A 68 12.35 -3.29 18.39
CA ALA A 68 12.56 -3.67 17.00
C ALA A 68 13.98 -4.23 16.74
N GLN A 69 14.45 -5.18 17.56
CA GLN A 69 15.77 -5.83 17.42
C GLN A 69 15.75 -7.09 16.53
N GLY A 70 14.62 -7.35 15.86
CA GLY A 70 14.33 -8.61 15.19
C GLY A 70 12.86 -8.73 14.84
N LEU A 71 12.51 -9.74 14.03
CA LEU A 71 11.10 -10.13 13.86
C LEU A 71 10.52 -10.66 15.18
N SER A 72 9.23 -10.44 15.42
CA SER A 72 8.53 -11.05 16.54
C SER A 72 8.55 -12.58 16.44
N SER A 73 8.42 -13.27 17.58
CA SER A 73 8.31 -14.73 17.59
C SER A 73 7.11 -15.22 16.77
N LYS A 74 5.99 -14.48 16.80
CA LYS A 74 4.77 -14.78 16.05
C LYS A 74 4.98 -14.66 14.53
N GLU A 75 5.69 -13.62 14.07
CA GLU A 75 6.06 -13.48 12.65
C GLU A 75 7.02 -14.61 12.22
N LYS A 76 8.05 -14.93 13.02
CA LYS A 76 8.98 -16.03 12.74
C LYS A 76 8.27 -17.38 12.61
N GLU A 77 7.43 -17.76 13.59
CA GLU A 77 6.70 -19.03 13.56
C GLU A 77 5.74 -19.10 12.36
N TRP A 78 5.13 -17.98 11.99
CA TRP A 78 4.27 -17.92 10.82
C TRP A 78 5.07 -18.08 9.52
N LEU A 79 6.24 -17.45 9.41
CA LEU A 79 7.12 -17.56 8.24
C LEU A 79 7.65 -18.97 8.05
N GLU A 80 7.98 -19.70 9.12
CA GLU A 80 8.41 -21.11 9.03
C GLU A 80 7.34 -21.97 8.34
N LYS A 81 6.04 -21.73 8.60
CA LYS A 81 4.94 -22.40 7.91
C LYS A 81 4.85 -21.97 6.44
N ARG A 82 5.07 -20.67 6.18
CA ARG A 82 5.02 -20.08 4.84
C ARG A 82 6.15 -20.59 3.94
N GLU A 83 7.36 -20.75 4.46
CA GLU A 83 8.56 -21.16 3.71
C GLU A 83 8.36 -22.49 3.00
N VAL A 84 7.63 -23.44 3.61
CA VAL A 84 7.27 -24.73 2.97
C VAL A 84 6.43 -24.53 1.72
N LEU A 85 5.42 -23.65 1.78
CA LEU A 85 4.52 -23.36 0.66
C LEU A 85 5.20 -22.52 -0.43
N VAL A 86 6.03 -21.57 -0.02
CA VAL A 86 6.84 -20.73 -0.91
C VAL A 86 7.81 -21.59 -1.70
N SER A 87 8.53 -22.50 -1.04
CA SER A 87 9.51 -23.38 -1.68
C SER A 87 8.90 -24.18 -2.83
N GLU A 88 7.75 -24.83 -2.60
CA GLU A 88 7.09 -25.61 -3.66
C GLU A 88 6.58 -24.70 -4.78
N SER A 89 5.84 -23.64 -4.44
CA SER A 89 5.20 -22.77 -5.42
C SER A 89 6.24 -22.07 -6.30
N LEU A 90 7.33 -21.57 -5.70
CA LEU A 90 8.37 -20.87 -6.41
C LEU A 90 9.22 -21.82 -7.27
N ARG A 91 9.45 -23.05 -6.81
CA ARG A 91 10.08 -24.11 -7.61
C ARG A 91 9.28 -24.39 -8.88
N GLN A 92 7.96 -24.54 -8.78
CA GLN A 92 7.09 -24.76 -9.94
C GLN A 92 7.10 -23.55 -10.89
N PHE A 93 6.98 -22.34 -10.34
CA PHE A 93 7.07 -21.11 -11.11
C PHE A 93 8.39 -21.02 -11.90
N MET A 94 9.53 -21.32 -11.28
CA MET A 94 10.83 -21.28 -11.94
C MET A 94 10.97 -22.34 -13.02
N LEU A 95 10.53 -23.58 -12.78
CA LEU A 95 10.56 -24.64 -13.80
C LEU A 95 9.72 -24.27 -15.03
N GLN A 96 8.54 -23.70 -14.80
CA GLN A 96 7.66 -23.23 -15.88
C GLN A 96 8.28 -22.05 -16.63
N SER A 97 8.76 -21.04 -15.90
CA SER A 97 9.33 -19.81 -16.47
C SER A 97 10.61 -20.06 -17.26
N TRP A 98 11.41 -21.04 -16.86
CA TRP A 98 12.67 -21.41 -17.51
C TRP A 98 12.57 -22.64 -18.42
N ARG A 99 11.37 -23.06 -18.84
CA ARG A 99 11.17 -24.24 -19.71
C ARG A 99 11.99 -24.21 -21.02
N ASN A 100 12.34 -23.01 -21.50
CA ASN A 100 13.13 -22.80 -22.72
C ASN A 100 14.57 -22.32 -22.43
N PHE A 101 15.00 -22.27 -21.17
CA PHE A 101 16.31 -21.78 -20.76
C PHE A 101 17.27 -22.95 -20.53
N THR A 102 18.54 -22.75 -20.83
CA THR A 102 19.54 -23.81 -20.76
C THR A 102 19.89 -24.12 -19.30
N ASN A 103 20.02 -25.41 -18.93
CA ASN A 103 20.38 -25.88 -17.59
C ASN A 103 19.43 -25.44 -16.45
N ALA A 104 18.21 -25.01 -16.78
CA ALA A 104 17.23 -24.51 -15.82
C ALA A 104 16.96 -25.47 -14.63
N THR A 105 16.78 -26.76 -14.91
CA THR A 105 16.48 -27.76 -13.87
C THR A 105 17.61 -27.91 -12.86
N GLU A 106 18.86 -27.77 -13.29
CA GLU A 106 20.02 -27.86 -12.40
C GLU A 106 20.07 -26.67 -11.44
N THR A 107 19.90 -25.46 -11.96
CA THR A 107 19.80 -24.23 -11.13
C THR A 107 18.65 -24.32 -10.13
N VAL A 108 17.47 -24.79 -10.57
CA VAL A 108 16.32 -24.99 -9.69
C VAL A 108 16.64 -26.00 -8.58
N ASN A 109 17.28 -27.13 -8.89
CA ASN A 109 17.61 -28.11 -7.86
C ASN A 109 18.64 -27.57 -6.83
N GLN A 110 19.50 -26.62 -7.22
CA GLN A 110 20.42 -25.95 -6.29
C GLN A 110 19.69 -24.96 -5.37
N LEU A 111 18.71 -24.22 -5.89
CA LEU A 111 17.92 -23.25 -5.11
C LEU A 111 16.89 -23.94 -4.20
N PHE A 112 16.39 -25.10 -4.59
CA PHE A 112 15.34 -25.84 -3.88
C PHE A 112 15.79 -27.28 -3.58
N PRO A 113 16.73 -27.47 -2.63
CA PRO A 113 17.24 -28.81 -2.29
C PRO A 113 16.18 -29.69 -1.60
N VAL A 114 15.15 -29.08 -1.01
CA VAL A 114 14.02 -29.79 -0.41
C VAL A 114 12.95 -30.02 -1.47
N THR A 115 12.61 -31.28 -1.73
CA THR A 115 11.40 -31.63 -2.48
C THR A 115 10.42 -32.29 -1.53
N ASN A 116 9.12 -31.98 -1.62
CA ASN A 116 8.10 -32.51 -0.70
C ASN A 116 8.04 -34.05 -0.58
N ALA A 117 8.71 -34.78 -1.49
CA ALA A 117 8.93 -36.21 -1.38
C ALA A 117 9.71 -36.62 -0.10
N SER A 118 10.58 -35.76 0.45
CA SER A 118 11.36 -36.06 1.66
C SER A 118 10.61 -35.78 2.97
N HIS A 119 9.61 -34.88 2.99
CA HIS A 119 8.82 -34.57 4.20
C HIS A 119 7.62 -35.50 4.40
N HIS A 120 7.11 -36.14 3.35
CA HIS A 120 5.97 -37.04 3.46
C HIS A 120 6.21 -38.32 4.27
N ASN A 121 7.45 -38.64 4.64
CA ASN A 121 7.76 -39.78 5.51
C ASN A 121 7.57 -39.49 7.02
N ASN A 122 7.31 -38.24 7.45
CA ASN A 122 7.23 -37.91 8.89
C ASN A 122 6.05 -37.05 9.35
N THR A 123 5.12 -36.65 8.48
CA THR A 123 3.90 -35.92 8.91
C THR A 123 2.65 -36.45 8.22
N LYS A 124 1.60 -36.71 9.04
CA LYS A 124 0.29 -37.20 8.59
C LYS A 124 -0.25 -36.35 7.43
N SER A 125 -0.49 -37.03 6.31
CA SER A 125 -1.19 -36.61 5.10
C SER A 125 -2.12 -35.38 5.25
N LEU A 126 -1.67 -34.24 4.73
CA LEU A 126 -2.58 -33.24 4.16
C LEU A 126 -2.90 -33.65 2.72
N LYS A 127 -4.17 -33.96 2.45
CA LYS A 127 -4.66 -34.27 1.12
C LYS A 127 -4.83 -32.97 0.32
N PHE A 128 -3.95 -32.74 -0.64
CA PHE A 128 -4.18 -31.79 -1.72
C PHE A 128 -5.28 -32.35 -2.64
N HIS A 129 -6.36 -31.60 -2.83
CA HIS A 129 -7.34 -31.86 -3.89
C HIS A 129 -6.81 -31.28 -5.20
N ASN A 130 -6.24 -32.13 -6.04
CA ASN A 130 -6.09 -31.86 -7.47
C ASN A 130 -7.15 -32.68 -8.21
N GLU A 131 -8.13 -32.01 -8.80
CA GLU A 131 -9.00 -32.62 -9.82
C GLU A 131 -8.43 -32.36 -11.22
N ALA A 132 -8.58 -33.40 -12.06
CA ALA A 132 -8.31 -33.51 -13.49
C ALA A 132 -6.86 -33.76 -13.96
N HIS A 133 -6.49 -35.03 -14.18
CA HIS A 133 -6.52 -35.69 -15.50
C HIS A 133 -6.19 -37.21 -15.37
N ARG A 134 -6.50 -37.98 -16.43
CA ARG A 134 -6.94 -39.39 -16.44
C ARG A 134 -5.84 -40.48 -16.44
N HIS A 135 -6.24 -41.64 -15.89
CA HIS A 135 -5.99 -43.06 -16.25
C HIS A 135 -4.61 -43.52 -16.77
N HIS A 136 -3.92 -44.34 -15.95
CA HIS A 136 -3.46 -45.67 -16.38
C HIS A 136 -3.19 -46.60 -15.19
N ASN A 137 -3.67 -47.84 -15.28
CA ASN A 137 -3.45 -48.92 -14.32
C ASN A 137 -2.06 -49.56 -14.54
N GLY A 138 -1.32 -49.75 -13.45
CA GLY A 138 -0.10 -50.57 -13.44
C GLY A 138 0.20 -51.09 -12.03
N HIS A 139 -0.10 -52.36 -11.79
CA HIS A 139 0.31 -53.11 -10.61
C HIS A 139 1.83 -53.31 -10.59
N VAL A 140 2.51 -52.90 -9.52
CA VAL A 140 3.81 -53.48 -9.12
C VAL A 140 3.87 -53.58 -7.59
N ASN A 141 4.10 -54.80 -7.10
CA ASN A 141 4.30 -55.16 -5.70
C ASN A 141 5.64 -54.60 -5.18
N ASN A 142 5.64 -53.97 -4.00
CA ASN A 142 6.85 -53.58 -3.29
C ASN A 142 6.99 -54.43 -2.01
N THR A 143 8.03 -55.25 -1.97
CA THR A 143 8.58 -55.87 -0.75
C THR A 143 9.92 -55.23 -0.46
N ALA A 144 10.06 -54.49 0.65
CA ALA A 144 11.37 -54.17 1.20
C ALA A 144 11.28 -53.88 2.71
N ASN A 145 12.24 -54.46 3.43
CA ASN A 145 12.33 -54.63 4.87
C ASN A 145 12.49 -53.33 5.67
N ASP A 146 11.87 -53.33 6.84
CA ASP A 146 12.17 -52.48 7.98
C ASP A 146 13.58 -52.73 8.53
N THR A 147 14.38 -51.67 8.67
CA THR A 147 15.35 -51.54 9.76
C THR A 147 15.36 -50.10 10.24
N ALA A 148 14.69 -49.86 11.38
CA ALA A 148 14.67 -48.60 12.09
C ALA A 148 16.03 -48.31 12.74
N SER A 149 16.58 -47.14 12.45
CA SER A 149 17.69 -46.53 13.21
C SER A 149 17.25 -45.15 13.67
N SER A 150 16.98 -45.05 14.97
CA SER A 150 16.82 -43.83 15.77
C SER A 150 17.82 -42.73 15.38
N ARG A 151 17.32 -41.54 15.02
CA ARG A 151 18.05 -40.28 15.10
C ARG A 151 17.14 -39.21 15.73
N ASN A 152 17.34 -38.99 17.02
CA ASN A 152 16.93 -37.77 17.72
C ASN A 152 18.02 -36.70 17.49
N ASN A 153 17.70 -35.67 16.69
CA ASN A 153 18.20 -34.29 16.75
C ASN A 153 17.78 -33.57 15.46
N GLY A 154 16.76 -32.72 15.50
CA GLY A 154 16.25 -32.05 14.31
C GLY A 154 15.50 -30.77 14.67
N SER A 155 16.25 -29.70 14.94
CA SER A 155 15.74 -28.33 14.81
C SER A 155 16.71 -27.42 14.04
N SER A 156 17.98 -27.83 13.86
CA SER A 156 18.98 -27.05 13.12
C SER A 156 19.14 -27.48 11.65
N SER A 157 18.72 -28.69 11.25
CA SER A 157 18.93 -29.17 9.86
C SER A 157 17.92 -28.62 8.87
N ASP A 158 16.68 -28.41 9.29
CA ASP A 158 15.57 -28.09 8.38
C ASP A 158 15.50 -26.58 8.06
N GLN A 159 15.92 -25.71 8.99
CA GLN A 159 16.06 -24.27 8.70
C GLN A 159 17.21 -23.97 7.73
N ASP A 160 18.30 -24.73 7.78
CA ASP A 160 19.42 -24.59 6.82
C ASP A 160 18.99 -24.96 5.39
N LEU A 161 18.02 -25.87 5.25
CA LEU A 161 17.55 -26.38 3.96
C LEU A 161 16.68 -25.37 3.17
N TYR A 162 15.89 -24.53 3.86
CA TYR A 162 15.11 -23.45 3.22
C TYR A 162 15.90 -22.16 3.03
N SER A 163 17.11 -22.04 3.59
CA SER A 163 17.97 -20.84 3.46
C SER A 163 18.37 -20.49 2.02
N LEU A 164 18.28 -21.46 1.09
CA LEU A 164 18.56 -21.28 -0.34
C LEU A 164 17.36 -20.82 -1.15
N VAL A 165 16.15 -20.91 -0.60
CA VAL A 165 14.92 -20.48 -1.27
C VAL A 165 14.88 -18.95 -1.34
N PRO A 166 14.72 -18.34 -2.53
CA PRO A 166 14.58 -16.90 -2.64
C PRO A 166 13.36 -16.36 -1.90
N LYS A 167 13.55 -15.29 -1.12
CA LYS A 167 12.50 -14.57 -0.39
C LYS A 167 12.02 -13.37 -1.18
N ILE A 168 10.72 -13.32 -1.44
CA ILE A 168 10.09 -12.31 -2.31
C ILE A 168 9.15 -11.42 -1.49
N GLY A 169 9.27 -10.10 -1.66
CA GLY A 169 8.29 -9.12 -1.20
C GLY A 169 7.53 -8.49 -2.37
N ILE A 170 6.28 -8.12 -2.13
CA ILE A 170 5.46 -7.34 -3.07
C ILE A 170 5.00 -6.05 -2.39
N ALA A 171 5.25 -4.90 -3.02
CA ALA A 171 4.84 -3.59 -2.56
C ALA A 171 3.79 -2.97 -3.48
N ALA A 172 2.58 -2.76 -2.97
CA ALA A 172 1.49 -2.07 -3.66
C ALA A 172 1.45 -0.59 -3.26
N SER A 173 1.67 0.30 -4.21
CA SER A 173 1.74 1.74 -3.95
C SER A 173 0.41 2.34 -3.50
N GLY A 174 0.48 3.54 -2.92
CA GLY A 174 -0.67 4.41 -2.78
C GLY A 174 -1.17 5.00 -4.11
N GLY A 175 -2.30 5.71 -4.03
CA GLY A 175 -2.99 6.27 -5.20
C GLY A 175 -4.49 6.00 -5.28
N SER A 176 -5.18 5.86 -4.14
CA SER A 176 -6.64 5.66 -4.07
C SER A 176 -7.13 4.47 -4.92
N TYR A 177 -8.37 4.53 -5.41
CA TYR A 177 -9.00 3.46 -6.21
C TYR A 177 -8.22 3.13 -7.48
N ARG A 178 -7.49 4.09 -8.07
CA ARG A 178 -6.60 3.81 -9.19
C ARG A 178 -5.55 2.76 -8.81
N ALA A 179 -4.84 3.01 -7.71
CA ALA A 179 -3.85 2.07 -7.22
C ALA A 179 -4.46 0.73 -6.82
N MET A 180 -5.66 0.76 -6.23
CA MET A 180 -6.39 -0.47 -5.90
C MET A 180 -6.70 -1.31 -7.16
N PHE A 181 -7.33 -0.72 -8.19
CA PHE A 181 -7.79 -1.47 -9.36
C PHE A 181 -6.66 -1.85 -10.32
N SER A 182 -5.74 -0.94 -10.65
CA SER A 182 -4.59 -1.32 -11.49
C SER A 182 -3.61 -2.23 -10.73
N GLY A 183 -3.39 -2.00 -9.43
CA GLY A 183 -2.62 -2.92 -8.58
C GLY A 183 -3.26 -4.31 -8.49
N ALA A 184 -4.60 -4.40 -8.44
CA ALA A 184 -5.30 -5.69 -8.46
C ALA A 184 -5.00 -6.47 -9.73
N GLY A 185 -4.98 -5.80 -10.88
CA GLY A 185 -4.56 -6.40 -12.15
C GLY A 185 -3.13 -6.93 -12.12
N MET A 186 -2.21 -6.09 -11.66
CA MET A 186 -0.80 -6.45 -11.55
C MET A 186 -0.57 -7.64 -10.61
N LEU A 187 -1.31 -7.70 -9.49
CA LEU A 187 -1.25 -8.81 -8.54
C LEU A 187 -1.93 -10.07 -9.11
N ALA A 188 -3.03 -9.91 -9.84
CA ALA A 188 -3.73 -11.02 -10.51
C ALA A 188 -2.84 -11.71 -11.56
N ALA A 189 -1.95 -10.96 -12.22
CA ALA A 189 -0.94 -11.53 -13.10
C ALA A 189 0.04 -12.47 -12.41
N MET A 190 0.30 -12.27 -11.10
CA MET A 190 1.20 -13.09 -10.29
C MET A 190 0.49 -14.27 -9.61
N ASP A 191 -0.84 -14.26 -9.58
CA ASP A 191 -1.68 -15.19 -8.82
C ASP A 191 -2.14 -16.36 -9.70
N ASN A 192 -1.72 -17.60 -9.39
CA ASN A 192 -2.14 -18.78 -10.14
C ASN A 192 -3.65 -19.08 -10.07
N ARG A 193 -4.40 -18.41 -9.19
CA ARG A 193 -5.86 -18.50 -9.10
C ARG A 193 -6.56 -17.64 -10.16
N THR A 194 -5.82 -16.81 -10.90
CA THR A 194 -6.32 -16.03 -12.02
C THR A 194 -6.27 -16.85 -13.30
N MET A 195 -7.38 -16.86 -14.05
CA MET A 195 -7.49 -17.66 -15.27
C MET A 195 -6.47 -17.21 -16.32
N GLY A 196 -5.67 -18.16 -16.82
CA GLY A 196 -4.64 -17.90 -17.84
C GLY A 196 -3.35 -17.24 -17.32
N SER A 197 -3.22 -16.97 -16.01
CA SER A 197 -2.03 -16.33 -15.44
C SER A 197 -0.77 -17.21 -15.48
N VAL A 198 -0.91 -18.54 -15.48
CA VAL A 198 0.23 -19.47 -15.56
C VAL A 198 0.77 -19.55 -16.98
N GLU A 199 -0.10 -19.50 -17.99
CA GLU A 199 0.26 -19.60 -19.40
C GLU A 199 0.68 -18.25 -20.01
N HIS A 200 0.03 -17.17 -19.56
CA HIS A 200 0.12 -15.84 -20.16
C HIS A 200 0.52 -14.74 -19.15
N GLY A 201 0.95 -15.11 -17.95
CA GLY A 201 1.38 -14.16 -16.93
C GLY A 201 2.52 -14.70 -16.08
N LEU A 202 2.48 -14.37 -14.79
CA LEU A 202 3.49 -14.73 -13.79
C LEU A 202 2.87 -15.61 -12.69
N GLY A 203 1.83 -16.38 -13.03
CA GLY A 203 1.05 -17.19 -12.09
C GLY A 203 1.93 -18.12 -11.26
N GLY A 204 1.78 -18.04 -9.94
CA GLY A 204 2.56 -18.79 -8.96
C GLY A 204 3.57 -17.92 -8.22
N LEU A 205 3.91 -16.74 -8.75
CA LEU A 205 4.80 -15.79 -8.08
C LEU A 205 4.18 -15.27 -6.77
N LEU A 206 2.88 -14.97 -6.73
CA LEU A 206 2.19 -14.57 -5.50
C LEU A 206 2.20 -15.69 -4.45
N GLN A 207 2.02 -16.94 -4.89
CA GLN A 207 2.12 -18.11 -4.01
C GLN A 207 3.55 -18.32 -3.49
N GLY A 208 4.56 -17.93 -4.28
CA GLY A 208 5.98 -17.89 -3.90
C GLY A 208 6.40 -16.66 -3.08
N SER A 209 5.50 -15.71 -2.80
CA SER A 209 5.86 -14.49 -2.05
C SER A 209 5.80 -14.68 -0.53
N SER A 210 6.77 -14.10 0.18
CA SER A 210 6.85 -14.12 1.65
C SER A 210 6.06 -12.97 2.27
N TYR A 211 6.11 -11.78 1.66
CA TYR A 211 5.45 -10.57 2.16
C TYR A 211 4.61 -9.87 1.10
N LEU A 212 3.52 -9.25 1.54
CA LEU A 212 2.69 -8.36 0.74
C LEU A 212 2.34 -7.12 1.56
N VAL A 213 2.79 -5.95 1.11
CA VAL A 213 2.55 -4.67 1.78
C VAL A 213 1.79 -3.71 0.88
N GLY A 214 0.87 -2.97 1.48
CA GLY A 214 0.13 -1.90 0.81
C GLY A 214 0.20 -0.58 1.57
N SER A 215 0.21 0.53 0.84
CA SER A 215 -0.02 1.88 1.36
C SER A 215 -1.25 2.48 0.66
N SER A 216 -2.10 3.22 1.38
CA SER A 216 -3.24 3.95 0.79
C SER A 216 -4.12 3.05 -0.09
N GLY A 217 -4.37 3.40 -1.35
CA GLY A 217 -5.08 2.54 -2.31
C GLY A 217 -4.53 1.10 -2.42
N GLY A 218 -3.21 0.91 -2.30
CA GLY A 218 -2.58 -0.40 -2.21
C GLY A 218 -2.90 -1.12 -0.90
N ALA A 219 -3.06 -0.40 0.23
CA ALA A 219 -3.54 -0.98 1.47
C ALA A 219 -5.00 -1.43 1.35
N TRP A 220 -5.85 -0.75 0.59
CA TRP A 220 -7.23 -1.21 0.33
C TRP A 220 -7.25 -2.50 -0.47
N LEU A 221 -6.37 -2.62 -1.48
CA LEU A 221 -6.18 -3.87 -2.23
C LEU A 221 -5.78 -5.01 -1.29
N VAL A 222 -4.65 -4.88 -0.60
CA VAL A 222 -4.14 -5.92 0.32
C VAL A 222 -5.17 -6.22 1.40
N GLY A 223 -5.74 -5.16 1.97
CA GLY A 223 -6.74 -5.19 3.01
C GLY A 223 -7.98 -6.02 2.63
N THR A 224 -8.52 -5.74 1.43
CA THR A 224 -9.69 -6.45 0.90
C THR A 224 -9.42 -7.93 0.71
N LEU A 225 -8.29 -8.28 0.06
CA LEU A 225 -7.98 -9.67 -0.24
C LEU A 225 -7.85 -10.48 1.06
N VAL A 226 -7.10 -9.95 2.03
CA VAL A 226 -6.89 -10.59 3.33
C VAL A 226 -8.18 -10.69 4.14
N GLY A 227 -8.92 -9.58 4.29
CA GLY A 227 -10.12 -9.52 5.14
C GLY A 227 -11.28 -10.38 4.63
N ASN A 228 -11.34 -10.66 3.33
CA ASN A 228 -12.29 -11.61 2.73
C ASN A 228 -11.72 -13.04 2.67
N ASN A 229 -10.98 -13.45 3.70
CA ASN A 229 -10.36 -14.78 3.84
C ASN A 229 -9.51 -15.17 2.61
N TRP A 230 -8.60 -14.27 2.21
CA TRP A 230 -7.70 -14.44 1.07
C TRP A 230 -8.42 -14.68 -0.27
N ILE A 231 -9.50 -13.94 -0.54
CA ILE A 231 -10.17 -13.96 -1.84
C ILE A 231 -9.18 -13.58 -2.95
N SER A 232 -9.31 -14.20 -4.14
CA SER A 232 -8.50 -13.81 -5.31
C SER A 232 -9.14 -12.64 -6.05
N VAL A 233 -8.33 -11.87 -6.78
CA VAL A 233 -8.84 -10.82 -7.68
C VAL A 233 -9.78 -11.41 -8.74
N GLN A 234 -9.46 -12.60 -9.25
CA GLN A 234 -10.32 -13.33 -10.19
C GLN A 234 -11.72 -13.60 -9.61
N ASN A 235 -11.82 -14.08 -8.37
CA ASN A 235 -13.11 -14.34 -7.73
C ASN A 235 -13.92 -13.06 -7.54
N ILE A 236 -13.26 -11.94 -7.25
CA ILE A 236 -13.93 -10.64 -7.17
C ILE A 236 -14.46 -10.24 -8.55
N VAL A 237 -13.64 -10.32 -9.60
CA VAL A 237 -14.00 -10.01 -10.99
C VAL A 237 -15.19 -10.85 -11.46
N ASP A 238 -15.15 -12.16 -11.24
CA ASP A 238 -16.24 -13.08 -11.61
C ASP A 238 -17.53 -12.77 -10.84
N GLY A 239 -17.39 -12.26 -9.61
CA GLY A 239 -18.48 -11.86 -8.75
C GLY A 239 -19.02 -10.45 -8.95
N MET A 240 -18.35 -9.57 -9.72
CA MET A 240 -18.66 -8.12 -9.76
C MET A 240 -20.11 -7.79 -10.13
N LYS A 241 -20.76 -8.64 -10.94
CA LYS A 241 -22.15 -8.47 -11.38
C LYS A 241 -23.19 -8.95 -10.36
N SER A 242 -22.75 -9.58 -9.27
CA SER A 242 -23.64 -10.06 -8.22
C SER A 242 -24.02 -8.91 -7.29
N ASN A 243 -25.20 -9.01 -6.67
CA ASN A 243 -25.56 -8.12 -5.57
C ASN A 243 -24.56 -8.28 -4.41
N ASN A 244 -24.22 -7.18 -3.74
CA ASN A 244 -23.24 -7.15 -2.65
C ASN A 244 -21.85 -7.68 -3.06
N SER A 245 -21.44 -7.40 -4.30
CA SER A 245 -20.12 -7.79 -4.79
C SER A 245 -19.02 -6.97 -4.10
N VAL A 246 -17.88 -7.62 -3.83
CA VAL A 246 -16.70 -6.93 -3.33
C VAL A 246 -16.27 -5.86 -4.35
N TRP A 247 -15.93 -4.68 -3.87
CA TRP A 247 -15.66 -3.48 -4.67
C TRP A 247 -16.86 -2.94 -5.43
N ASP A 248 -18.10 -3.28 -5.06
CA ASP A 248 -19.28 -2.53 -5.50
C ASP A 248 -19.29 -1.13 -4.88
N ILE A 249 -18.69 -0.20 -5.61
CA ILE A 249 -18.59 1.21 -5.23
C ILE A 249 -19.82 2.03 -5.66
N SER A 250 -20.94 1.37 -5.99
CA SER A 250 -22.19 2.07 -6.26
C SER A 250 -22.55 2.98 -5.09
N HIS A 251 -22.42 2.50 -3.85
CA HIS A 251 -22.68 3.21 -2.59
C HIS A 251 -21.48 3.99 -2.04
N SER A 252 -20.56 4.44 -2.90
CA SER A 252 -19.31 5.08 -2.46
C SER A 252 -19.41 6.56 -2.12
N LEU A 253 -18.34 7.04 -1.49
CA LEU A 253 -18.04 8.43 -1.16
C LEU A 253 -18.26 9.39 -2.34
N GLY A 254 -18.05 8.95 -3.58
CA GLY A 254 -18.22 9.75 -4.79
C GLY A 254 -19.66 10.10 -5.15
N ASN A 255 -20.63 9.32 -4.67
CA ASN A 255 -22.05 9.51 -4.97
C ASN A 255 -22.87 9.93 -3.74
N ILE A 256 -22.20 10.38 -2.68
CA ILE A 256 -22.88 10.74 -1.43
C ILE A 256 -23.94 11.84 -1.59
N GLY A 257 -23.75 12.78 -2.53
CA GLY A 257 -24.74 13.83 -2.83
C GLY A 257 -26.04 13.29 -3.44
N GLY A 258 -25.94 12.22 -4.25
CA GLY A 258 -27.10 11.48 -4.76
C GLY A 258 -27.77 10.63 -3.67
N TYR A 259 -27.02 10.23 -2.64
CA TYR A 259 -27.54 9.44 -1.53
C TYR A 259 -28.24 10.25 -0.44
N ILE A 260 -27.79 11.47 -0.16
CA ILE A 260 -28.48 12.37 0.78
C ILE A 260 -29.91 12.69 0.28
N SER A 261 -30.14 12.61 -1.02
CA SER A 261 -31.45 12.83 -1.64
C SER A 261 -32.32 11.56 -1.78
N ASN A 262 -31.84 10.38 -1.35
CA ASN A 262 -32.58 9.11 -1.40
C ASN A 262 -32.64 8.44 -0.01
N SER A 263 -33.78 7.81 0.34
CA SER A 263 -34.00 7.21 1.66
C SER A 263 -33.07 6.05 1.99
N SER A 264 -32.69 5.21 1.02
CA SER A 264 -31.76 4.09 1.24
C SER A 264 -30.32 4.56 1.47
N GLY A 265 -29.87 5.58 0.73
CA GLY A 265 -28.57 6.20 0.92
C GLY A 265 -28.43 6.88 2.27
N MET A 266 -29.47 7.60 2.70
CA MET A 266 -29.53 8.20 4.03
C MET A 266 -29.52 7.14 5.15
N GLN A 267 -30.21 6.00 4.98
CA GLN A 267 -30.17 4.90 5.96
C GLN A 267 -28.77 4.30 6.09
N TRP A 268 -28.05 4.10 4.98
CA TRP A 268 -26.68 3.62 5.01
C TRP A 268 -25.74 4.59 5.74
N LEU A 269 -25.79 5.89 5.39
CA LEU A 269 -24.98 6.91 6.04
C LEU A 269 -25.26 7.04 7.55
N GLU A 270 -26.53 6.93 7.93
CA GLU A 270 -26.94 6.93 9.34
C GLU A 270 -26.45 5.68 10.08
N SER A 271 -26.40 4.52 9.41
CA SER A 271 -25.83 3.29 9.98
C SER A 271 -24.34 3.45 10.26
N VAL A 272 -23.56 3.94 9.27
CA VAL A 272 -22.14 4.25 9.43
C VAL A 272 -21.92 5.22 10.60
N ARG A 273 -22.70 6.31 10.66
CA ARG A 273 -22.61 7.30 11.74
C ARG A 273 -22.87 6.66 13.10
N ASN A 274 -23.94 5.89 13.25
CA ASN A 274 -24.34 5.30 14.53
C ASN A 274 -23.35 4.24 15.01
N GLU A 275 -22.84 3.42 14.10
CA GLU A 275 -21.80 2.44 14.37
C GLU A 275 -20.54 3.14 14.89
N VAL A 276 -19.99 4.09 14.15
CA VAL A 276 -18.76 4.83 14.53
C VAL A 276 -18.94 5.62 15.84
N ASN A 277 -20.11 6.24 16.06
CA ASN A 277 -20.40 6.97 17.30
C ASN A 277 -20.37 6.06 18.55
N GLY A 278 -20.49 4.74 18.38
CA GLY A 278 -20.28 3.77 19.46
C GLY A 278 -18.88 3.87 20.08
N LYS A 279 -17.83 4.17 19.29
CA LYS A 279 -16.46 4.36 19.80
C LYS A 279 -16.35 5.59 20.72
N LYS A 280 -17.04 6.69 20.38
CA LYS A 280 -17.16 7.87 21.24
C LYS A 280 -17.91 7.58 22.53
N ALA A 281 -19.02 6.84 22.44
CA ALA A 281 -19.79 6.41 23.60
C ALA A 281 -18.98 5.49 24.54
N ALA A 282 -18.04 4.73 23.99
CA ALA A 282 -17.07 3.92 24.75
C ALA A 282 -15.90 4.73 25.33
N GLY A 283 -15.85 6.04 25.12
CA GLY A 283 -14.84 6.94 25.70
C GLY A 283 -13.58 7.17 24.87
N PHE A 284 -13.56 6.73 23.61
CA PHE A 284 -12.41 6.92 22.71
C PHE A 284 -12.65 8.08 21.73
N PRO A 285 -11.59 8.79 21.30
CA PRO A 285 -11.73 9.87 20.34
C PRO A 285 -12.17 9.34 18.97
N LEU A 286 -12.83 10.21 18.20
CA LEU A 286 -13.15 9.97 16.80
C LEU A 286 -12.30 10.87 15.93
N SER A 287 -12.00 10.38 14.73
CA SER A 287 -11.34 11.11 13.66
C SER A 287 -12.15 10.97 12.36
N LEU A 288 -11.84 11.79 11.36
CA LEU A 288 -12.41 11.61 10.02
C LEU A 288 -12.07 10.21 9.45
N SER A 289 -10.91 9.67 9.83
CA SER A 289 -10.44 8.34 9.44
C SER A 289 -11.37 7.22 9.91
N ASP A 290 -12.05 7.38 11.06
CA ASP A 290 -13.02 6.41 11.56
C ASP A 290 -14.23 6.30 10.62
N TYR A 291 -14.84 7.45 10.29
CA TYR A 291 -16.01 7.49 9.40
C TYR A 291 -15.65 7.08 7.98
N LEU A 292 -14.53 7.58 7.45
CA LEU A 292 -14.07 7.27 6.10
C LEU A 292 -13.75 5.78 5.96
N GLY A 293 -12.94 5.24 6.89
CA GLY A 293 -12.55 3.84 6.90
C GLY A 293 -13.74 2.91 7.05
N HIS A 294 -14.69 3.25 7.93
CA HIS A 294 -15.89 2.43 8.12
C HIS A 294 -16.88 2.51 6.95
N ALA A 295 -17.05 3.69 6.35
CA ALA A 295 -17.85 3.82 5.13
C ALA A 295 -17.29 2.95 3.99
N MET A 296 -15.98 3.01 3.77
CA MET A 296 -15.30 2.18 2.78
C MET A 296 -15.42 0.68 3.08
N ALA A 297 -15.44 0.30 4.36
CA ALA A 297 -15.52 -1.11 4.76
C ALA A 297 -16.79 -1.82 4.25
N TYR A 298 -17.89 -1.09 3.99
CA TYR A 298 -19.07 -1.65 3.32
C TYR A 298 -18.80 -2.11 1.88
N GLU A 299 -17.89 -1.44 1.17
CA GLU A 299 -17.51 -1.78 -0.21
C GLU A 299 -16.44 -2.86 -0.25
N LEU A 300 -15.55 -2.88 0.75
CA LEU A 300 -14.46 -3.85 0.84
C LEU A 300 -14.91 -5.18 1.46
N PHE A 301 -15.88 -5.15 2.37
CA PHE A 301 -16.35 -6.33 3.12
C PHE A 301 -17.89 -6.47 3.12
N PRO A 302 -18.56 -6.44 1.96
CA PRO A 302 -20.02 -6.44 1.87
C PRO A 302 -20.69 -7.72 2.40
N LEU A 303 -19.92 -8.80 2.56
CA LEU A 303 -20.38 -10.08 3.10
C LEU A 303 -20.25 -10.19 4.62
N LEU A 304 -19.55 -9.26 5.27
CA LEU A 304 -19.44 -9.19 6.72
C LEU A 304 -20.57 -8.31 7.29
N PRO A 305 -21.14 -8.66 8.46
CA PRO A 305 -22.18 -7.85 9.08
C PRO A 305 -21.75 -6.39 9.23
N HIS A 306 -22.63 -5.45 8.89
CA HIS A 306 -22.42 -4.02 9.09
C HIS A 306 -21.10 -3.50 8.50
N GLY A 307 -20.70 -3.98 7.32
CA GLY A 307 -19.44 -3.57 6.69
C GLY A 307 -18.22 -3.91 7.55
N ALA A 308 -18.25 -5.05 8.25
CA ALA A 308 -17.18 -5.48 9.14
C ALA A 308 -16.98 -4.57 10.37
N ALA A 309 -18.06 -3.97 10.91
CA ALA A 309 -18.02 -3.09 12.07
C ALA A 309 -17.28 -3.67 13.28
N ASN A 310 -17.30 -5.00 13.46
CA ASN A 310 -16.68 -5.67 14.60
C ASN A 310 -15.39 -6.43 14.25
N TYR A 311 -14.93 -6.32 13.01
CA TYR A 311 -13.79 -7.06 12.50
C TYR A 311 -12.51 -6.27 12.69
N THR A 312 -11.46 -6.94 13.16
CA THR A 312 -10.21 -6.30 13.57
C THR A 312 -9.00 -6.80 12.79
N VAL A 313 -7.89 -6.06 12.85
CA VAL A 313 -6.59 -6.54 12.33
C VAL A 313 -6.18 -7.84 13.04
N SER A 314 -6.39 -7.93 14.36
CA SER A 314 -6.06 -9.12 15.13
C SER A 314 -6.96 -10.33 14.82
N ASP A 315 -8.16 -10.15 14.27
CA ASP A 315 -9.02 -11.25 13.80
C ASP A 315 -8.48 -11.99 12.58
N ILE A 316 -7.56 -11.38 11.82
CA ILE A 316 -6.86 -12.04 10.72
C ILE A 316 -6.17 -13.33 11.20
N ARG A 317 -5.70 -13.36 12.46
CA ARG A 317 -5.11 -14.54 13.12
C ARG A 317 -6.03 -15.76 13.13
N ASN A 318 -7.35 -15.55 13.04
CA ASN A 318 -8.39 -16.57 13.09
C ASN A 318 -8.82 -17.04 11.69
N LEU A 319 -8.38 -16.37 10.62
CA LEU A 319 -8.68 -16.78 9.26
C LEU A 319 -7.94 -18.08 8.95
N LYS A 320 -8.66 -19.05 8.38
CA LYS A 320 -8.07 -20.33 7.97
C LYS A 320 -6.90 -20.14 7.02
N ALA A 321 -7.06 -19.28 6.01
CA ALA A 321 -6.01 -18.99 5.05
C ALA A 321 -4.74 -18.39 5.68
N PHE A 322 -4.88 -17.65 6.79
CA PHE A 322 -3.74 -17.09 7.52
C PHE A 322 -3.08 -18.13 8.41
N GLN A 323 -3.88 -18.92 9.16
CA GLN A 323 -3.37 -20.01 10.01
C GLN A 323 -2.60 -21.08 9.20
N GLU A 324 -3.04 -21.32 7.96
CA GLU A 324 -2.42 -22.24 7.01
C GLU A 324 -1.34 -21.56 6.14
N ALA A 325 -0.98 -20.30 6.42
CA ALA A 325 0.04 -19.52 5.70
C ALA A 325 -0.13 -19.47 4.17
N GLN A 326 -1.37 -19.51 3.67
CA GLN A 326 -1.69 -19.55 2.23
C GLN A 326 -1.50 -18.21 1.52
N MET A 327 -1.57 -17.11 2.27
CA MET A 327 -1.25 -15.76 1.81
C MET A 327 0.19 -15.39 2.15
N PRO A 328 0.84 -14.43 1.46
CA PRO A 328 2.03 -13.76 1.99
C PRO A 328 1.71 -13.00 3.28
N PHE A 329 2.71 -12.75 4.13
CA PHE A 329 2.51 -12.03 5.38
C PHE A 329 2.03 -10.60 5.08
N PRO A 330 0.83 -10.21 5.52
CA PRO A 330 0.22 -8.96 5.10
C PRO A 330 0.66 -7.80 5.99
N LEU A 331 0.99 -6.68 5.36
CA LEU A 331 1.42 -5.44 6.01
C LEU A 331 0.61 -4.25 5.47
N ILE A 332 0.21 -3.34 6.35
CA ILE A 332 -0.43 -2.06 5.99
C ILE A 332 0.45 -0.92 6.49
N LEU A 333 0.78 0.03 5.61
CA LEU A 333 1.64 1.16 5.95
C LEU A 333 0.82 2.36 6.46
N ALA A 334 1.36 3.05 7.45
CA ALA A 334 0.94 4.37 7.89
C ALA A 334 2.18 5.21 8.24
N GLN A 335 1.99 6.46 8.59
CA GLN A 335 3.07 7.36 8.96
C GLN A 335 2.68 8.18 10.18
N TYR A 336 3.62 8.42 11.10
CA TYR A 336 3.42 9.33 12.21
C TYR A 336 3.32 10.77 11.72
N LYS A 337 2.27 11.47 12.16
CA LYS A 337 2.17 12.91 11.94
C LYS A 337 3.04 13.63 12.96
N THR A 338 4.18 14.13 12.51
CA THR A 338 5.06 14.94 13.37
C THR A 338 4.40 16.28 13.68
N PRO A 339 4.25 16.66 14.97
CA PRO A 339 3.63 17.93 15.32
C PRO A 339 4.38 19.13 14.73
N ASN A 340 3.66 20.04 14.08
CA ASN A 340 4.17 21.30 13.52
C ASN A 340 5.31 21.14 12.50
N GLN A 341 5.42 19.98 11.84
CA GLN A 341 6.43 19.72 10.82
C GLN A 341 5.81 19.03 9.61
N THR A 342 6.32 19.35 8.43
CA THR A 342 6.05 18.59 7.20
C THR A 342 6.94 17.36 7.20
N ASN A 343 6.32 16.19 6.99
CA ASN A 343 7.06 14.96 6.84
C ASN A 343 7.75 14.91 5.48
N ASN A 344 8.95 14.36 5.46
CA ASN A 344 9.75 14.07 4.28
C ASN A 344 10.53 12.76 4.53
N PRO A 345 11.17 12.17 3.51
CA PRO A 345 11.78 10.85 3.64
C PRO A 345 12.90 10.78 4.68
N LEU A 346 13.50 11.92 5.07
CA LEU A 346 14.62 11.99 6.00
C LEU A 346 14.22 12.18 7.47
N ASN A 347 12.97 12.58 7.74
CA ASN A 347 12.48 12.86 9.10
C ASN A 347 11.21 12.09 9.49
N SER A 348 10.54 11.44 8.54
CA SER A 348 9.29 10.72 8.77
C SER A 348 9.50 9.41 9.54
N THR A 349 8.57 9.14 10.46
CA THR A 349 8.48 7.85 11.15
C THR A 349 7.38 7.03 10.50
N ILE A 350 7.78 5.96 9.82
CA ILE A 350 6.90 5.02 9.13
C ILE A 350 6.43 3.96 10.13
N PHE A 351 5.12 3.73 10.13
CA PHE A 351 4.47 2.70 10.93
C PHE A 351 4.00 1.57 10.01
N GLU A 352 4.17 0.33 10.46
CA GLU A 352 3.53 -0.82 9.84
C GLU A 352 2.51 -1.43 10.81
N PHE A 353 1.41 -1.93 10.25
CA PHE A 353 0.45 -2.79 10.91
C PHE A 353 0.56 -4.18 10.29
N ASN A 354 0.58 -5.19 11.14
CA ASN A 354 0.46 -6.59 10.73
C ASN A 354 -0.52 -7.31 11.67
N PRO A 355 -0.93 -8.55 11.37
CA PRO A 355 -1.91 -9.26 12.18
C PRO A 355 -1.54 -9.37 13.67
N TYR A 356 -0.24 -9.32 14.01
CA TYR A 356 0.26 -9.46 15.37
C TYR A 356 0.52 -8.13 16.08
N GLU A 357 1.04 -7.13 15.39
CA GLU A 357 1.57 -5.93 16.00
C GLU A 357 1.52 -4.71 15.10
N MET A 358 1.60 -3.53 15.71
CA MET A 358 1.86 -2.27 15.01
C MET A 358 3.08 -1.58 15.61
N GLY A 359 3.83 -0.83 14.80
CA GLY A 359 5.01 -0.14 15.29
C GLY A 359 5.91 0.36 14.18
N SER A 360 7.14 0.73 14.55
CA SER A 360 8.10 1.32 13.63
C SER A 360 9.50 0.75 13.85
N TRP A 361 10.19 0.50 12.74
CA TRP A 361 11.62 0.20 12.69
C TRP A 361 12.50 1.45 12.80
N ASP A 362 11.92 2.64 12.61
CA ASP A 362 12.68 3.88 12.60
C ASP A 362 13.15 4.28 14.00
N GLN A 363 14.31 4.91 14.08
CA GLN A 363 14.98 5.26 15.33
C GLN A 363 14.17 6.13 16.28
N THR A 364 13.20 6.89 15.77
CA THR A 364 12.30 7.75 16.55
C THR A 364 11.37 6.97 17.46
N LEU A 365 11.18 5.66 17.19
CA LEU A 365 10.46 4.74 18.05
C LEU A 365 11.24 3.44 18.28
N ASN A 366 11.60 2.71 17.22
CA ASN A 366 12.32 1.42 17.26
C ASN A 366 11.61 0.36 18.12
N GLY A 367 10.31 0.18 17.91
CA GLY A 367 9.53 -0.79 18.67
C GLY A 367 8.09 -0.96 18.20
N PHE A 368 7.47 -2.00 18.73
CA PHE A 368 6.17 -2.53 18.34
C PHE A 368 5.29 -2.80 19.56
N THR A 369 3.98 -2.78 19.36
CA THR A 369 2.95 -3.13 20.35
C THR A 369 2.01 -4.19 19.78
N ASP A 370 1.46 -5.11 20.59
CA ASP A 370 0.42 -6.04 20.11
C ASP A 370 -0.83 -5.23 19.70
N VAL A 371 -1.22 -5.39 18.43
CA VAL A 371 -2.30 -4.62 17.81
C VAL A 371 -3.66 -4.89 18.48
N LYS A 372 -3.83 -6.07 19.09
CA LYS A 372 -5.08 -6.46 19.77
C LYS A 372 -5.41 -5.57 20.96
N TYR A 373 -4.40 -5.01 21.63
CA TYR A 373 -4.56 -4.26 22.88
C TYR A 373 -4.48 -2.74 22.72
N LEU A 374 -4.57 -2.25 21.48
CA LEU A 374 -4.68 -0.82 21.21
C LEU A 374 -5.85 -0.19 21.96
N GLY A 375 -5.67 1.07 22.37
CA GLY A 375 -6.62 1.77 23.25
C GLY A 375 -6.48 1.43 24.74
N THR A 376 -5.64 0.46 25.13
CA THR A 376 -5.34 0.22 26.55
C THR A 376 -4.49 1.37 27.09
N ASN A 377 -4.84 1.88 28.27
CA ASN A 377 -3.98 2.82 28.98
C ASN A 377 -2.76 2.10 29.55
N VAL A 378 -1.59 2.38 29.00
CA VAL A 378 -0.32 1.73 29.34
C VAL A 378 0.74 2.74 29.75
N SER A 379 1.72 2.27 30.51
CA SER A 379 3.02 2.94 30.67
C SER A 379 4.11 1.90 30.47
N ASP A 380 5.05 2.18 29.56
CA ASP A 380 6.07 1.23 29.14
C ASP A 380 5.49 -0.14 28.73
N GLY A 381 4.36 -0.08 28.02
CA GLY A 381 3.60 -1.25 27.54
C GLY A 381 2.84 -2.03 28.61
N SER A 382 3.02 -1.72 29.89
CA SER A 382 2.32 -2.36 30.99
C SER A 382 0.97 -1.67 31.22
N PRO A 383 -0.16 -2.41 31.29
CA PRO A 383 -1.46 -1.82 31.63
C PRO A 383 -1.41 -1.12 32.99
N VAL A 384 -1.86 0.14 33.05
CA VAL A 384 -1.98 0.91 34.31
C VAL A 384 -2.99 0.25 35.25
N HIS A 385 -4.02 -0.41 34.68
CA HIS A 385 -5.05 -1.14 35.41
C HIS A 385 -5.21 -2.55 34.84
N GLN A 386 -4.90 -3.58 35.64
CA GLN A 386 -4.89 -5.00 35.23
C GLN A 386 -6.28 -5.57 34.88
N ASP A 387 -7.36 -4.93 35.33
CA ASP A 387 -8.73 -5.34 35.01
C ASP A 387 -9.34 -4.53 33.85
N SER A 388 -8.55 -3.70 33.16
CA SER A 388 -9.07 -2.73 32.18
C SER A 388 -8.23 -2.63 30.90
N CYS A 389 -8.00 -3.76 30.24
CA CYS A 389 -7.43 -3.78 28.89
C CYS A 389 -8.51 -3.56 27.83
N VAL A 390 -8.14 -3.01 26.68
CA VAL A 390 -9.05 -2.70 25.58
C VAL A 390 -8.80 -3.65 24.42
N VAL A 391 -9.87 -4.10 23.77
CA VAL A 391 -9.84 -4.85 22.51
C VAL A 391 -10.86 -4.29 21.53
N GLY A 392 -10.65 -4.50 20.22
CA GLY A 392 -11.54 -3.99 19.17
C GLY A 392 -11.21 -2.56 18.72
N PHE A 393 -10.21 -1.91 19.32
CA PHE A 393 -9.71 -0.61 18.85
C PHE A 393 -9.05 -0.73 17.47
N ASP A 394 -8.42 -1.87 17.20
CA ASP A 394 -7.81 -2.25 15.93
C ASP A 394 -8.83 -2.63 14.85
N ASN A 395 -9.99 -1.96 14.82
CA ASN A 395 -11.00 -2.14 13.78
C ASN A 395 -10.34 -2.07 12.39
N TYR A 396 -10.65 -3.05 11.55
CA TYR A 396 -9.93 -3.24 10.30
C TYR A 396 -10.20 -2.11 9.30
N GLY A 397 -11.45 -1.63 9.22
CA GLY A 397 -11.82 -0.46 8.44
C GLY A 397 -11.10 0.81 8.91
N PHE A 398 -10.95 1.01 10.22
CA PHE A 398 -10.21 2.15 10.80
C PHE A 398 -8.72 2.14 10.42
N VAL A 399 -8.07 0.97 10.46
CA VAL A 399 -6.65 0.83 10.08
C VAL A 399 -6.45 1.07 8.58
N LEU A 400 -7.35 0.56 7.74
CA LEU A 400 -7.35 0.88 6.30
C LEU A 400 -7.62 2.37 6.03
N GLY A 401 -8.51 2.99 6.81
CA GLY A 401 -8.76 4.42 6.78
C GLY A 401 -7.55 5.25 7.23
N THR A 402 -6.80 4.78 8.24
CA THR A 402 -5.54 5.38 8.69
C THR A 402 -4.53 5.44 7.55
N SER A 403 -4.37 4.34 6.81
CA SER A 403 -3.49 4.25 5.65
C SER A 403 -3.91 5.16 4.48
N ALA A 404 -5.11 5.76 4.53
CA ALA A 404 -5.65 6.71 3.55
C ALA A 404 -5.89 8.13 4.12
N SER A 405 -5.41 8.40 5.33
CA SER A 405 -5.66 9.66 6.04
C SER A 405 -4.66 10.73 5.60
N LEU A 406 -4.97 11.49 4.56
CA LEU A 406 -4.15 12.61 4.12
C LEU A 406 -4.12 13.72 5.20
N SER A 407 -2.95 14.26 5.52
CA SER A 407 -2.81 15.26 6.60
C SER A 407 -3.37 16.64 6.22
N ASN A 408 -3.52 16.91 4.92
CA ASN A 408 -3.78 18.24 4.34
C ASN A 408 -5.15 18.39 3.66
N VAL A 409 -6.14 17.56 3.99
CA VAL A 409 -7.50 17.60 3.39
C VAL A 409 -8.16 18.99 3.51
N GLY A 410 -7.72 19.84 4.44
CA GLY A 410 -8.18 21.22 4.60
C GLY A 410 -7.72 22.26 3.56
N ILE A 411 -6.86 21.92 2.58
CA ILE A 411 -6.30 22.90 1.63
C ILE A 411 -6.87 22.77 0.20
N SER A 412 -7.68 21.74 -0.10
CA SER A 412 -8.42 21.72 -1.36
C SER A 412 -9.76 22.46 -1.20
N PRO A 413 -10.01 23.56 -1.95
CA PRO A 413 -11.30 24.27 -1.93
C PRO A 413 -12.50 23.38 -2.32
N GLN A 414 -12.23 22.19 -2.87
CA GLN A 414 -13.25 21.20 -3.25
C GLN A 414 -13.63 20.25 -2.09
N ALA A 415 -12.75 20.06 -1.10
CA ALA A 415 -13.02 19.18 0.05
C ALA A 415 -13.77 19.90 1.17
N GLY A 416 -13.52 21.21 1.35
CA GLY A 416 -14.14 22.05 2.39
C GLY A 416 -15.66 22.23 2.28
N ASN A 417 -16.27 21.82 1.16
CA ASN A 417 -17.72 21.79 0.93
C ASN A 417 -18.20 20.38 0.51
N SER A 418 -17.45 19.33 0.82
CA SER A 418 -17.86 17.97 0.45
C SER A 418 -19.15 17.59 1.18
N PRO A 419 -20.13 16.95 0.52
CA PRO A 419 -21.35 16.52 1.21
C PRO A 419 -21.07 15.53 2.36
N LEU A 420 -19.93 14.82 2.32
CA LEU A 420 -19.36 14.04 3.43
C LEU A 420 -19.05 14.90 4.64
N GLN A 421 -18.30 15.98 4.46
CA GLN A 421 -17.99 16.91 5.54
C GLN A 421 -19.23 17.65 6.02
N ASN A 422 -20.22 17.92 5.16
CA ASN A 422 -21.49 18.50 5.59
C ASN A 422 -22.37 17.49 6.38
N PHE A 423 -22.34 16.21 6.00
CA PHE A 423 -23.09 15.15 6.66
C PHE A 423 -22.46 14.76 8.00
N PHE A 424 -21.17 14.42 8.00
CA PHE A 424 -20.42 14.11 9.21
C PHE A 424 -20.10 15.37 10.03
N GLY A 425 -20.10 16.56 9.43
CA GLY A 425 -19.86 17.85 10.09
C GLY A 425 -20.80 18.17 11.25
N SER A 426 -22.02 17.62 11.23
CA SER A 426 -22.94 17.69 12.38
C SER A 426 -22.50 16.84 13.58
N SER A 427 -21.72 15.79 13.34
CA SER A 427 -21.08 14.92 14.33
C SER A 427 -19.63 15.33 14.65
N MET A 428 -19.00 16.10 13.75
CA MET A 428 -17.67 16.67 13.90
C MET A 428 -17.75 18.01 14.65
N ASN A 429 -17.45 18.01 15.93
CA ASN A 429 -17.16 19.25 16.65
C ASN A 429 -15.78 19.79 16.24
N ASN A 430 -15.41 21.00 16.71
CA ASN A 430 -14.05 21.58 16.54
C ASN A 430 -12.91 20.69 17.10
N GLU A 431 -13.22 19.56 17.74
CA GLU A 431 -12.25 18.62 18.33
C GLU A 431 -11.98 17.39 17.44
N THR A 432 -12.71 17.20 16.34
CA THR A 432 -12.53 16.01 15.48
C THR A 432 -11.31 16.19 14.58
N SER A 433 -10.27 15.40 14.83
CA SER A 433 -9.04 15.41 14.02
C SER A 433 -9.31 14.86 12.62
N HIS A 434 -8.72 15.49 11.59
CA HIS A 434 -8.66 14.95 10.22
C HIS A 434 -7.75 13.72 10.09
N VAL A 435 -6.98 13.43 11.15
CA VAL A 435 -5.93 12.43 11.20
C VAL A 435 -6.29 11.36 12.21
N ALA A 436 -5.95 10.11 11.92
CA ALA A 436 -6.29 8.97 12.76
C ALA A 436 -5.64 9.10 14.14
N GLU A 437 -6.46 9.05 15.18
CA GLU A 437 -6.01 9.22 16.56
C GLU A 437 -6.06 7.89 17.33
N TYR A 438 -4.88 7.47 17.80
CA TYR A 438 -4.66 6.30 18.64
C TYR A 438 -4.42 6.80 20.05
N SER A 439 -5.49 6.87 20.83
CA SER A 439 -5.49 7.36 22.21
C SER A 439 -6.19 6.36 23.14
N PRO A 440 -5.58 5.98 24.28
CA PRO A 440 -4.25 6.38 24.74
C PRO A 440 -3.11 5.88 23.86
N ASN A 441 -1.97 6.59 23.87
CA ASN A 441 -0.78 6.22 23.11
C ASN A 441 -0.19 4.88 23.61
N PRO A 442 -0.09 3.84 22.76
CA PRO A 442 0.42 2.54 23.18
C PRO A 442 1.93 2.54 23.48
N PHE A 443 2.67 3.55 23.04
CA PHE A 443 4.11 3.70 23.27
C PHE A 443 4.44 4.69 24.40
N LYS A 444 3.44 5.10 25.19
CA LYS A 444 3.64 6.04 26.28
C LYS A 444 4.72 5.55 27.24
N ASN A 445 5.75 6.38 27.43
CA ASN A 445 6.90 6.11 28.30
C ASN A 445 7.69 4.84 27.94
N ALA A 446 7.66 4.37 26.69
CA ALA A 446 8.45 3.23 26.27
C ALA A 446 9.95 3.39 26.63
N HIS A 447 10.57 2.32 27.11
CA HIS A 447 11.99 2.28 27.50
C HIS A 447 12.96 2.41 26.31
N PHE A 448 12.47 2.21 25.10
CA PHE A 448 13.22 2.31 23.85
C PHE A 448 12.89 3.59 23.07
N GLY A 449 13.60 3.78 21.95
CA GLY A 449 13.56 5.02 21.18
C GLY A 449 14.28 6.17 21.90
N PRO A 450 14.18 7.40 21.39
CA PRO A 450 14.88 8.54 21.96
C PRO A 450 14.24 8.94 23.29
N LYS A 451 15.04 9.15 24.34
CA LYS A 451 14.55 9.59 25.68
C LYS A 451 13.64 10.84 25.62
N ASN A 452 13.85 11.69 24.63
CA ASN A 452 13.07 12.91 24.39
C ASN A 452 12.21 12.85 23.10
N GLY A 453 11.95 11.64 22.59
CA GLY A 453 11.14 11.43 21.38
C GLY A 453 9.70 11.88 21.58
N THR A 454 9.13 12.49 20.53
CA THR A 454 7.73 12.95 20.52
C THR A 454 6.75 11.78 20.55
N VAL A 455 7.08 10.68 19.88
CA VAL A 455 6.25 9.46 19.78
C VAL A 455 6.00 8.84 21.15
N THR A 456 7.02 8.68 22.01
CA THR A 456 6.86 8.01 23.32
C THR A 456 6.35 8.93 24.43
N LYS A 457 6.43 10.26 24.23
CA LYS A 457 5.95 11.26 25.20
C LYS A 457 4.50 11.69 24.99
N GLY A 458 3.98 11.64 23.77
CA GLY A 458 2.61 12.05 23.47
C GLY A 458 1.58 11.24 24.25
N ASP A 459 0.47 11.87 24.66
CA ASP A 459 -0.67 11.16 25.25
C ASP A 459 -1.50 10.42 24.20
N SER A 460 -1.44 10.88 22.94
CA SER A 460 -2.00 10.20 21.78
C SER A 460 -0.96 10.07 20.66
N LEU A 461 -1.15 9.05 19.82
CA LEU A 461 -0.40 8.81 18.61
C LEU A 461 -1.28 9.19 17.41
N GLN A 462 -0.80 10.10 16.57
CA GLN A 462 -1.51 10.53 15.36
C GLN A 462 -0.85 9.92 14.14
N LEU A 463 -1.62 9.16 13.35
CA LEU A 463 -1.14 8.48 12.16
C LEU A 463 -1.89 8.96 10.91
N VAL A 464 -1.14 9.17 9.82
CA VAL A 464 -1.60 9.59 8.49
C VAL A 464 -1.26 8.51 7.46
N ASP A 465 -1.69 8.74 6.22
CA ASP A 465 -1.33 7.93 5.05
C ASP A 465 0.20 7.76 4.96
N GLY A 466 0.63 6.53 4.68
CA GLY A 466 2.04 6.15 4.65
C GLY A 466 2.84 6.77 3.52
N GLY A 467 2.18 7.32 2.50
CA GLY A 467 2.83 8.00 1.36
C GLY A 467 3.02 9.50 1.51
N GLU A 468 2.63 10.11 2.64
CA GLU A 468 2.63 11.58 2.83
C GLU A 468 4.03 12.22 2.86
N ASP A 469 5.10 11.42 2.93
CA ASP A 469 6.47 11.90 2.82
C ASP A 469 7.09 11.75 1.42
N GLY A 470 6.32 11.31 0.43
CA GLY A 470 6.81 11.03 -0.94
C GLY A 470 7.09 9.54 -1.21
N GLN A 471 7.25 8.71 -0.17
CA GLN A 471 7.46 7.26 -0.29
C GLN A 471 6.14 6.51 -0.49
N VAL A 472 5.43 6.82 -1.58
CA VAL A 472 4.11 6.24 -1.92
C VAL A 472 4.18 4.72 -2.15
N ILE A 473 5.34 4.19 -2.55
CA ILE A 473 5.61 2.75 -2.59
C ILE A 473 6.15 2.32 -1.21
N PRO A 474 5.50 1.37 -0.52
CA PRO A 474 5.83 1.01 0.86
C PRO A 474 7.08 0.11 0.98
N PHE A 475 8.26 0.66 0.70
CA PHE A 475 9.52 -0.10 0.74
C PHE A 475 10.02 -0.37 2.14
N VAL A 476 9.91 0.58 3.07
CA VAL A 476 10.57 0.54 4.39
C VAL A 476 10.35 -0.79 5.13
N PRO A 477 9.13 -1.35 5.21
CA PRO A 477 8.92 -2.66 5.82
C PRO A 477 9.71 -3.80 5.14
N LEU A 478 9.85 -3.77 3.81
CA LEU A 478 10.48 -4.83 3.03
C LEU A 478 12.02 -4.72 3.00
N LEU A 479 12.58 -3.55 3.31
CA LEU A 479 14.02 -3.31 3.34
C LEU A 479 14.69 -3.66 4.68
N GLN A 480 13.91 -4.13 5.66
CA GLN A 480 14.46 -4.55 6.95
C GLN A 480 15.34 -5.78 6.76
N LYS A 481 16.59 -5.71 7.24
CA LYS A 481 17.57 -6.79 7.14
C LYS A 481 17.05 -8.08 7.78
N GLU A 482 16.25 -7.95 8.84
CA GLU A 482 15.60 -9.02 9.58
C GLU A 482 14.63 -9.84 8.73
N ARG A 483 14.06 -9.25 7.66
CA ARG A 483 13.19 -9.94 6.69
C ARG A 483 13.96 -10.61 5.55
N ASP A 484 15.22 -10.23 5.36
CA ASP A 484 16.20 -10.88 4.46
C ASP A 484 15.63 -11.16 3.06
N LEU A 485 15.02 -10.15 2.43
CA LEU A 485 14.44 -10.30 1.10
C LEU A 485 15.51 -10.31 0.00
N ASP A 486 15.33 -11.19 -0.99
CA ASP A 486 16.20 -11.29 -2.16
C ASP A 486 15.71 -10.38 -3.29
N VAL A 487 14.38 -10.23 -3.43
CA VAL A 487 13.76 -9.42 -4.48
C VAL A 487 12.46 -8.77 -4.01
N ILE A 488 12.21 -7.55 -4.46
CA ILE A 488 10.96 -6.82 -4.22
C ILE A 488 10.32 -6.47 -5.57
N PHE A 489 9.05 -6.86 -5.75
CA PHE A 489 8.21 -6.42 -6.87
C PHE A 489 7.40 -5.21 -6.45
N THR A 490 7.44 -4.13 -7.24
CA THR A 490 6.79 -2.87 -6.87
C THR A 490 5.73 -2.52 -7.90
N LEU A 491 4.50 -2.37 -7.44
CA LEU A 491 3.33 -2.05 -8.25
C LEU A 491 3.08 -0.54 -8.16
N ASP A 492 3.77 0.24 -8.99
CA ASP A 492 3.70 1.70 -8.92
C ASP A 492 2.50 2.25 -9.70
N ASN A 493 1.48 2.66 -8.96
CA ASN A 493 0.27 3.28 -9.46
C ASN A 493 0.12 4.73 -8.96
N SER A 494 1.23 5.37 -8.61
CA SER A 494 1.28 6.78 -8.22
C SER A 494 0.81 7.70 -9.36
N ALA A 495 0.33 8.89 -8.99
CA ALA A 495 -0.11 9.92 -9.94
C ALA A 495 0.65 11.22 -9.68
N VAL A 496 1.87 11.30 -10.22
CA VAL A 496 2.81 12.38 -9.91
C VAL A 496 2.93 13.37 -11.08
N THR A 497 3.04 12.86 -12.31
CA THR A 497 3.12 13.71 -13.50
C THR A 497 1.84 14.55 -13.70
N SER A 498 1.90 15.58 -14.55
CA SER A 498 0.72 16.42 -14.87
C SER A 498 -0.47 15.63 -15.42
N ASN A 499 -0.21 14.45 -15.99
CA ASN A 499 -1.21 13.55 -16.53
C ASN A 499 -1.45 12.33 -15.62
N SER A 500 -1.08 12.39 -14.33
CA SER A 500 -1.37 11.34 -13.33
C SER A 500 -0.71 9.97 -13.60
N TRP A 501 0.43 9.95 -14.29
CA TRP A 501 1.32 8.78 -14.40
C TRP A 501 2.42 8.81 -13.33
N PRO A 502 3.02 7.64 -13.00
CA PRO A 502 4.26 7.57 -12.21
C PRO A 502 5.44 8.28 -12.88
N ASP A 503 6.39 8.74 -12.07
CA ASP A 503 7.64 9.39 -12.53
C ASP A 503 8.92 8.84 -11.88
N GLY A 504 8.80 7.91 -10.92
CA GLY A 504 9.93 7.34 -10.20
C GLY A 504 10.32 8.08 -8.91
N SER A 505 9.65 9.18 -8.54
CA SER A 505 9.92 9.95 -7.31
C SER A 505 9.97 9.09 -6.04
N SER A 506 9.02 8.17 -5.85
CA SER A 506 9.02 7.30 -4.67
C SER A 506 10.26 6.39 -4.57
N LEU A 507 10.88 6.01 -5.70
CA LEU A 507 12.15 5.25 -5.69
C LEU A 507 13.31 6.15 -5.25
N VAL A 508 13.35 7.39 -5.77
CA VAL A 508 14.37 8.40 -5.42
C VAL A 508 14.27 8.76 -3.94
N ASP A 509 13.06 9.04 -3.45
CA ASP A 509 12.81 9.38 -2.04
C ASP A 509 13.26 8.25 -1.09
N THR A 510 13.01 6.99 -1.47
CA THR A 510 13.48 5.82 -0.71
C THR A 510 14.99 5.66 -0.77
N TYR A 511 15.59 5.88 -1.93
CA TYR A 511 17.05 5.87 -2.10
C TYR A 511 17.71 6.95 -1.23
N GLU A 512 17.15 8.15 -1.18
CA GLU A 512 17.66 9.25 -0.35
C GLU A 512 17.50 8.98 1.14
N ARG A 513 16.37 8.38 1.55
CA ARG A 513 16.10 8.02 2.95
C ARG A 513 17.25 7.23 3.59
N GLN A 514 17.86 6.31 2.84
CA GLN A 514 18.91 5.43 3.37
C GLN A 514 20.16 6.20 3.87
N PHE A 515 20.37 7.44 3.41
CA PHE A 515 21.48 8.30 3.83
C PHE A 515 21.15 9.20 5.03
N GLY A 516 19.88 9.24 5.44
CA GLY A 516 19.41 9.95 6.64
C GLY A 516 19.37 9.06 7.87
N GLU A 517 19.17 9.67 9.04
CA GLU A 517 19.04 8.94 10.31
C GLU A 517 17.88 7.93 10.29
N MET A 518 16.77 8.24 9.61
CA MET A 518 15.62 7.33 9.54
C MET A 518 15.93 6.07 8.73
N GLY A 519 16.82 6.15 7.73
CA GLY A 519 17.16 5.03 6.86
C GLY A 519 18.50 4.35 7.19
N LYS A 520 19.17 4.69 8.30
CA LYS A 520 20.54 4.18 8.58
C LYS A 520 20.70 2.66 8.57
N ASN A 521 19.61 1.92 8.82
CA ASN A 521 19.60 0.46 8.97
C ASN A 521 19.06 -0.25 7.71
N ILE A 522 18.63 0.49 6.70
CA ILE A 522 18.18 -0.06 5.42
C ILE A 522 19.24 0.18 4.34
N ALA A 523 19.13 -0.55 3.24
CA ALA A 523 19.88 -0.29 2.01
C ALA A 523 18.89 -0.31 0.84
N PHE A 524 19.13 0.52 -0.17
CA PHE A 524 18.33 0.56 -1.39
C PHE A 524 19.26 0.70 -2.60
N PRO A 525 19.03 -0.04 -3.70
CA PRO A 525 19.94 0.02 -4.83
C PRO A 525 19.92 1.41 -5.47
N PRO A 526 21.01 1.82 -6.16
CA PRO A 526 21.02 3.05 -6.92
C PRO A 526 19.88 3.12 -7.94
N VAL A 527 19.30 4.31 -8.04
CA VAL A 527 18.28 4.67 -9.01
C VAL A 527 18.67 5.98 -9.71
N PRO A 528 18.21 6.22 -10.95
CA PRO A 528 18.49 7.48 -11.64
C PRO A 528 17.77 8.65 -10.98
N ASP A 529 18.27 9.86 -11.23
CA ASP A 529 17.50 11.09 -11.02
C ASP A 529 16.25 11.13 -11.91
N LEU A 530 15.29 12.01 -11.58
CA LEU A 530 14.01 12.11 -12.27
C LEU A 530 14.14 12.50 -13.75
N GLU A 531 15.13 13.34 -14.08
CA GLU A 531 15.40 13.73 -15.48
C GLU A 531 15.80 12.51 -16.31
N THR A 532 16.71 11.69 -15.79
CA THR A 532 17.15 10.44 -16.40
C THR A 532 16.01 9.43 -16.45
N PHE A 533 15.21 9.33 -15.38
CA PHE A 533 14.04 8.44 -15.30
C PHE A 533 13.05 8.70 -16.45
N GLU A 534 12.72 9.98 -16.69
CA GLU A 534 11.84 10.41 -17.77
C GLU A 534 12.49 10.24 -19.15
N LYS A 535 13.73 10.73 -19.32
CA LYS A 535 14.48 10.68 -20.59
C LYS A 535 14.64 9.25 -21.08
N GLU A 536 14.95 8.33 -20.17
CA GLU A 536 15.08 6.93 -20.48
C GLU A 536 13.74 6.21 -20.52
N LYS A 537 12.61 6.85 -20.18
CA LYS A 537 11.26 6.28 -20.15
C LYS A 537 11.12 5.08 -19.20
N LEU A 538 11.78 5.14 -18.04
CA LEU A 538 11.71 4.07 -17.04
C LEU A 538 10.32 4.00 -16.40
N ASN A 539 9.55 5.09 -16.41
CA ASN A 539 8.16 5.14 -15.95
C ASN A 539 7.15 4.53 -16.94
N GLN A 540 7.60 4.01 -18.08
CA GLN A 540 6.74 3.42 -19.11
C GLN A 540 7.08 1.96 -19.40
N ARG A 541 8.03 1.37 -18.66
CA ARG A 541 8.43 -0.03 -18.84
C ARG A 541 8.89 -0.67 -17.54
N ILE A 542 8.83 -2.00 -17.51
CA ILE A 542 9.42 -2.77 -16.43
C ILE A 542 10.94 -2.58 -16.43
N THR A 543 11.49 -2.30 -15.26
CA THR A 543 12.92 -2.02 -15.05
C THR A 543 13.41 -2.72 -13.79
N PHE A 544 14.62 -3.29 -13.83
CA PHE A 544 15.27 -3.89 -12.67
C PHE A 544 16.35 -2.95 -12.12
N PHE A 545 16.38 -2.74 -10.81
CA PHE A 545 17.41 -1.94 -10.13
C PHE A 545 18.23 -2.80 -9.18
N GLY A 546 19.53 -2.51 -9.09
CA GLY A 546 20.48 -3.24 -8.25
C GLY A 546 20.98 -4.55 -8.84
N CYS A 547 21.06 -4.66 -10.17
CA CYS A 547 21.56 -5.88 -10.82
C CYS A 547 23.08 -6.06 -10.77
N ASP A 548 23.84 -4.96 -10.63
CA ASP A 548 25.30 -4.98 -10.63
C ASP A 548 25.86 -4.94 -9.21
N ASP A 549 26.53 -6.01 -8.81
CA ASP A 549 27.17 -6.17 -7.51
C ASP A 549 28.13 -5.02 -7.17
N GLN A 550 28.80 -4.43 -8.16
CA GLN A 550 29.77 -3.33 -7.92
C GLN A 550 29.07 -2.07 -7.42
N GLU A 551 27.86 -1.78 -7.91
CA GLU A 551 27.06 -0.63 -7.49
C GLU A 551 26.60 -0.75 -6.03
N LEU A 552 26.50 -1.99 -5.53
CA LEU A 552 25.99 -2.30 -4.19
C LEU A 552 27.09 -2.29 -3.11
N LYS A 553 28.37 -2.37 -3.49
CA LYS A 553 29.51 -2.46 -2.55
C LYS A 553 29.65 -1.26 -1.62
N ASN A 554 29.14 -0.10 -2.00
CA ASN A 554 29.23 1.12 -1.21
C ASN A 554 28.03 1.33 -0.27
N LEU A 555 27.07 0.41 -0.28
CA LEU A 555 25.89 0.46 0.60
C LEU A 555 26.17 -0.24 1.94
N SER A 556 25.31 0.00 2.94
CA SER A 556 25.46 -0.59 4.28
C SER A 556 25.40 -2.13 4.26
N HIS A 557 24.65 -2.69 3.32
CA HIS A 557 24.56 -4.11 2.99
C HIS A 557 23.98 -4.26 1.58
N THR A 558 24.05 -5.46 1.00
CA THR A 558 23.41 -5.75 -0.29
C THR A 558 21.89 -5.69 -0.15
N PRO A 559 21.20 -4.77 -0.84
CA PRO A 559 19.75 -4.66 -0.79
C PRO A 559 19.08 -5.70 -1.70
N PRO A 560 17.77 -5.96 -1.53
CA PRO A 560 16.99 -6.75 -2.49
C PRO A 560 17.11 -6.16 -3.90
N LEU A 561 17.03 -7.01 -4.92
CA LEU A 561 16.83 -6.52 -6.30
C LEU A 561 15.41 -5.95 -6.42
N ILE A 562 15.26 -4.80 -7.07
CA ILE A 562 13.93 -4.18 -7.25
C ILE A 562 13.43 -4.46 -8.67
N VAL A 563 12.29 -5.12 -8.79
CA VAL A 563 11.54 -5.26 -10.04
C VAL A 563 10.44 -4.20 -10.06
N TYR A 564 10.71 -3.11 -10.79
CA TYR A 564 9.80 -1.98 -10.90
C TYR A 564 8.76 -2.19 -12.00
N VAL A 565 7.48 -2.21 -11.63
CA VAL A 565 6.33 -2.34 -12.54
C VAL A 565 5.52 -1.04 -12.49
N PRO A 566 5.72 -0.11 -13.44
CA PRO A 566 4.95 1.12 -13.50
C PRO A 566 3.56 0.88 -14.07
N ASN A 567 2.58 1.64 -13.58
CA ASN A 567 1.32 1.82 -14.26
C ASN A 567 1.56 2.55 -15.58
N ALA A 568 1.22 1.90 -16.67
CA ALA A 568 1.33 2.42 -18.02
C ALA A 568 0.10 2.01 -18.83
N GLN A 569 -0.20 2.76 -19.90
CA GLN A 569 -1.33 2.43 -20.77
C GLN A 569 -0.99 1.25 -21.69
N HIS A 570 -1.77 0.18 -21.57
CA HIS A 570 -1.81 -0.96 -22.48
C HIS A 570 -3.17 -0.98 -23.19
N SER A 571 -4.19 -1.62 -22.61
CA SER A 571 -5.56 -1.61 -23.14
C SER A 571 -6.43 -0.47 -22.61
N PHE A 572 -6.04 0.20 -21.52
CA PHE A 572 -6.83 1.25 -20.89
C PHE A 572 -5.95 2.33 -20.25
N ALA A 573 -6.35 3.60 -20.39
CA ALA A 573 -5.68 4.72 -19.74
C ALA A 573 -6.08 4.79 -18.26
N SER A 574 -5.35 4.06 -17.41
CA SER A 574 -5.63 3.93 -15.98
C SER A 574 -5.16 5.12 -15.12
N ASN A 575 -4.52 6.14 -15.70
CA ASN A 575 -4.03 7.37 -15.06
C ASN A 575 -5.15 8.34 -14.61
N THR A 576 -6.09 7.83 -13.84
CA THR A 576 -7.21 8.59 -13.28
C THR A 576 -6.77 9.41 -12.06
N SER A 577 -7.49 10.48 -11.73
CA SER A 577 -7.13 11.33 -10.58
C SER A 577 -7.19 10.55 -9.26
N THR A 578 -6.28 10.83 -8.33
CA THR A 578 -6.34 10.27 -6.96
C THR A 578 -7.63 10.63 -6.22
N TYR A 579 -8.26 11.74 -6.60
CA TYR A 579 -9.54 12.20 -6.03
C TYR A 579 -10.78 11.61 -6.74
N GLN A 580 -10.58 10.82 -7.81
CA GLN A 580 -11.70 10.12 -8.43
C GLN A 580 -12.08 8.92 -7.55
N VAL A 581 -13.29 8.99 -7.00
CA VAL A 581 -13.82 8.01 -6.04
C VAL A 581 -15.08 7.29 -6.57
N SER A 582 -15.34 7.41 -7.87
CA SER A 582 -16.45 6.76 -8.56
C SER A 582 -16.00 6.21 -9.91
N TYR A 583 -16.33 4.95 -10.18
CA TYR A 583 -16.03 4.25 -11.43
C TYR A 583 -17.18 3.32 -11.81
N SER A 584 -17.49 3.25 -13.09
CA SER A 584 -18.38 2.22 -13.62
C SER A 584 -17.76 0.82 -13.48
N GLU A 585 -18.59 -0.22 -13.56
CA GLU A 585 -18.11 -1.61 -13.63
C GLU A 585 -17.08 -1.81 -14.76
N ASN A 586 -17.38 -1.27 -15.95
CA ASN A 586 -16.49 -1.42 -17.11
C ASN A 586 -15.14 -0.73 -16.91
N GLU A 587 -15.10 0.44 -16.27
CA GLU A 587 -13.85 1.12 -15.95
C GLU A 587 -13.03 0.30 -14.95
N ARG A 588 -13.65 -0.19 -13.87
CA ARG A 588 -12.98 -1.06 -12.88
C ARG A 588 -12.36 -2.29 -13.55
N LEU A 589 -13.14 -3.00 -14.36
CA LEU A 589 -12.66 -4.17 -15.11
C LEU A 589 -11.55 -3.82 -16.10
N SER A 590 -11.64 -2.68 -16.79
CA SER A 590 -10.63 -2.23 -17.75
C SER A 590 -9.32 -1.84 -17.07
N MET A 591 -9.39 -1.23 -15.88
CA MET A 591 -8.20 -0.89 -15.08
C MET A 591 -7.50 -2.13 -14.54
N ILE A 592 -8.26 -3.13 -14.07
CA ILE A 592 -7.73 -4.43 -13.65
C ILE A 592 -7.07 -5.14 -14.83
N LYS A 593 -7.74 -5.19 -16.00
CA LYS A 593 -7.15 -5.77 -17.21
C LYS A 593 -5.85 -5.07 -17.61
N ASN A 594 -5.82 -3.75 -17.61
CA ASN A 594 -4.62 -2.98 -17.94
C ASN A 594 -3.48 -3.25 -16.96
N GLY A 595 -3.79 -3.38 -15.66
CA GLY A 595 -2.80 -3.75 -14.65
C GLY A 595 -2.18 -5.13 -14.90
N PHE A 596 -2.99 -6.11 -15.31
CA PHE A 596 -2.49 -7.43 -15.69
C PHE A 596 -1.53 -7.33 -16.88
N GLU A 597 -1.91 -6.56 -17.91
CA GLU A 597 -1.07 -6.34 -19.09
C GLU A 597 0.24 -5.60 -18.75
N ALA A 598 0.18 -4.62 -17.86
CA ALA A 598 1.36 -3.87 -17.39
C ALA A 598 2.37 -4.79 -16.66
N ALA A 599 1.90 -5.70 -15.81
CA ALA A 599 2.77 -6.65 -15.11
C ALA A 599 3.29 -7.79 -15.98
N THR A 600 2.70 -8.04 -17.15
CA THR A 600 3.01 -9.19 -18.02
C THR A 600 3.58 -8.80 -19.37
N MET A 601 3.84 -7.52 -19.61
CA MET A 601 4.26 -7.03 -20.93
C MET A 601 3.25 -7.42 -22.03
N GLY A 602 1.96 -7.22 -21.74
CA GLY A 602 0.85 -7.57 -22.61
C GLY A 602 0.70 -9.08 -22.78
N ASN A 603 0.44 -9.82 -21.70
CA ASN A 603 0.21 -11.27 -21.71
C ASN A 603 1.40 -12.06 -22.29
N LEU A 604 2.63 -11.61 -21.99
CA LEU A 604 3.89 -12.14 -22.51
C LEU A 604 4.02 -12.05 -24.04
N THR A 605 3.21 -11.24 -24.72
CA THR A 605 3.25 -11.12 -26.20
C THR A 605 4.34 -10.18 -26.69
N GLN A 606 4.71 -9.16 -25.89
CA GLN A 606 5.82 -8.27 -26.24
C GLN A 606 7.18 -8.91 -26.00
N ASP A 607 7.26 -9.82 -25.03
CA ASP A 607 8.43 -10.67 -24.79
C ASP A 607 8.02 -12.01 -24.19
N SER A 608 8.09 -13.07 -24.99
CA SER A 608 7.77 -14.44 -24.59
C SER A 608 8.75 -15.02 -23.56
N ASN A 609 9.94 -14.44 -23.41
CA ASN A 609 10.94 -14.85 -22.43
C ASN A 609 10.82 -14.09 -21.11
N PHE A 610 9.89 -13.12 -21.01
CA PHE A 610 9.78 -12.24 -19.85
C PHE A 610 9.60 -13.00 -18.53
N GLY A 611 8.78 -14.05 -18.49
CA GLY A 611 8.65 -14.91 -17.30
C GLY A 611 9.98 -15.52 -16.86
N GLY A 612 10.81 -15.95 -17.81
CA GLY A 612 12.17 -16.42 -17.54
C GLY A 612 13.08 -15.32 -16.99
N CYS A 613 12.96 -14.09 -17.49
CA CYS A 613 13.69 -12.94 -16.95
C CYS A 613 13.26 -12.55 -15.54
N ILE A 614 11.97 -12.69 -15.20
CA ILE A 614 11.48 -12.56 -13.83
C ILE A 614 12.10 -13.63 -12.92
N ALA A 615 12.15 -14.89 -13.36
CA ALA A 615 12.80 -15.95 -12.60
C ALA A 615 14.31 -15.69 -12.41
N CYS A 616 15.00 -15.10 -13.39
CA CYS A 616 16.39 -14.64 -13.23
C CYS A 616 16.53 -13.57 -12.14
N ALA A 617 15.63 -12.58 -12.13
CA ALA A 617 15.61 -11.52 -11.10
C ALA A 617 15.39 -12.10 -9.69
N VAL A 618 14.46 -13.05 -9.54
CA VAL A 618 14.21 -13.76 -8.28
C VAL A 618 15.45 -14.53 -7.79
N ALA A 619 16.19 -15.17 -8.70
CA ALA A 619 17.35 -15.99 -8.33
C ALA A 619 18.63 -15.17 -8.06
N LYS A 620 18.66 -13.88 -8.43
CA LYS A 620 19.90 -13.08 -8.50
C LYS A 620 20.66 -13.00 -7.17
N ARG A 621 20.00 -12.65 -6.05
CA ARG A 621 20.69 -12.55 -4.75
C ARG A 621 21.15 -13.89 -4.18
N LYS A 622 20.38 -14.96 -4.40
CA LYS A 622 20.84 -16.32 -4.04
C LYS A 622 22.00 -16.76 -4.92
N GLN A 623 22.01 -16.40 -6.21
CA GLN A 623 23.16 -16.62 -7.08
C GLN A 623 24.42 -15.94 -6.54
N GLU A 624 24.34 -14.66 -6.19
CA GLU A 624 25.48 -13.89 -5.67
C GLU A 624 26.01 -14.46 -4.34
N SER A 625 25.10 -14.72 -3.40
CA SER A 625 25.48 -15.15 -2.04
C SER A 625 25.93 -16.61 -1.94
N LYS A 626 25.50 -17.48 -2.85
CA LYS A 626 25.78 -18.93 -2.81
C LYS A 626 26.58 -19.44 -4.02
N ASN A 627 27.00 -18.55 -4.91
CA ASN A 627 27.76 -18.87 -6.12
C ASN A 627 27.06 -19.93 -7.01
N ILE A 628 25.74 -19.80 -7.16
CA ILE A 628 24.90 -20.68 -7.99
C ILE A 628 24.98 -20.22 -9.45
N SER A 629 25.10 -21.13 -10.41
CA SER A 629 25.05 -20.75 -11.83
C SER A 629 23.61 -20.56 -12.31
N LEU A 630 23.30 -19.39 -12.89
CA LEU A 630 22.03 -19.14 -13.56
C LEU A 630 22.06 -19.63 -15.02
N PRO A 631 20.89 -19.88 -15.64
CA PRO A 631 20.83 -20.08 -17.08
C PRO A 631 21.48 -18.93 -17.85
N LYS A 632 22.23 -19.23 -18.92
CA LYS A 632 22.94 -18.23 -19.73
C LYS A 632 22.02 -17.15 -20.31
N GLU A 633 20.76 -17.49 -20.56
CA GLU A 633 19.75 -16.55 -21.07
C GLU A 633 19.46 -15.43 -20.06
N CYS A 634 19.76 -15.61 -18.77
CA CYS A 634 19.68 -14.56 -17.76
C CYS A 634 20.60 -13.37 -18.07
N ASP A 635 21.74 -13.57 -18.73
CA ASP A 635 22.62 -12.46 -19.13
C ASP A 635 21.93 -11.50 -20.12
N ALA A 636 21.14 -12.06 -21.04
CA ALA A 636 20.33 -11.28 -21.97
C ALA A 636 19.18 -10.57 -21.25
N CYS A 637 18.54 -11.24 -20.29
CA CYS A 637 17.51 -10.64 -19.44
C CYS A 637 18.06 -9.44 -18.67
N PHE A 638 19.17 -9.59 -17.96
CA PHE A 638 19.78 -8.48 -17.21
C PHE A 638 20.28 -7.38 -18.14
N SER A 639 20.77 -7.71 -19.33
CA SER A 639 21.15 -6.69 -20.32
C SER A 639 19.97 -5.88 -20.86
N LYS A 640 18.76 -6.46 -20.86
CA LYS A 640 17.55 -5.82 -21.36
C LYS A 640 16.81 -5.02 -20.28
N TYR A 641 16.68 -5.58 -19.08
CA TYR A 641 15.79 -5.04 -18.04
C TYR A 641 16.52 -4.28 -16.95
N CYS A 642 17.80 -4.54 -16.72
CA CYS A 642 18.54 -3.80 -15.69
C CYS A 642 18.84 -2.40 -16.16
N TRP A 643 18.46 -1.43 -15.34
CA TRP A 643 19.02 -0.10 -15.47
C TRP A 643 20.50 -0.13 -15.10
N ARG A 644 21.32 0.53 -15.92
CA ARG A 644 22.77 0.69 -15.73
C ARG A 644 23.11 2.12 -16.16
N GLY A 645 23.28 3.00 -15.19
CA GLY A 645 23.58 4.41 -15.45
C GLY A 645 24.62 4.94 -14.46
N PRO A 646 25.26 6.08 -14.76
CA PRO A 646 26.10 6.74 -13.76
C PRO A 646 25.24 7.00 -12.53
N VAL A 647 25.66 6.46 -11.38
CA VAL A 647 25.03 6.68 -10.07
C VAL A 647 24.84 8.20 -9.91
N ALA A 648 23.62 8.63 -9.54
CA ALA A 648 23.34 10.03 -9.24
C ALA A 648 24.48 10.56 -8.34
N PRO A 649 25.19 11.63 -8.74
CA PRO A 649 26.36 12.08 -8.01
C PRO A 649 25.94 12.34 -6.56
N ASN A 650 26.69 11.78 -5.61
CA ASN A 650 26.55 12.02 -4.17
C ASN A 650 26.10 13.47 -3.95
N VAL A 651 24.88 13.67 -3.47
CA VAL A 651 24.38 14.98 -3.07
C VAL A 651 25.08 15.34 -1.76
N THR A 652 26.37 15.65 -1.84
CA THR A 652 27.09 16.35 -0.80
C THR A 652 26.74 17.82 -0.92
N ILE A 653 26.00 18.30 0.08
CA ILE A 653 25.69 19.71 0.39
C ILE A 653 24.60 20.32 -0.51
N TRP A 654 23.36 20.25 -0.02
CA TRP A 654 22.29 21.15 -0.43
C TRP A 654 22.66 22.59 -0.07
N ASN A 655 23.09 23.38 -1.06
CA ASN A 655 22.94 24.83 -1.01
C ASN A 655 21.47 25.14 -1.32
N SER A 656 20.76 25.71 -0.35
CA SER A 656 19.35 26.10 -0.46
C SER A 656 19.17 27.21 -1.49
N SER A 657 18.99 26.87 -2.77
CA SER A 657 18.46 27.80 -3.78
C SER A 657 17.88 27.12 -5.03
N SER A 658 17.41 25.88 -4.94
CA SER A 658 16.57 25.29 -5.97
C SER A 658 15.13 25.28 -5.48
N GLU A 659 14.27 26.06 -6.12
CA GLU A 659 12.82 25.98 -5.99
C GLU A 659 12.39 24.54 -6.30
N ALA A 660 12.25 23.73 -5.26
CA ALA A 660 11.48 22.51 -5.32
C ALA A 660 10.05 22.93 -5.65
N LYS A 661 9.62 22.68 -6.89
CA LYS A 661 8.19 22.65 -7.21
C LYS A 661 7.60 21.45 -6.49
N LEU A 662 7.26 21.67 -5.22
CA LEU A 662 6.38 20.80 -4.47
C LEU A 662 5.06 20.75 -5.23
N GLY A 663 4.80 19.61 -5.87
CA GLY A 663 3.57 19.31 -6.57
C GLY A 663 2.41 19.12 -5.58
N PHE A 664 2.06 20.15 -4.83
CA PHE A 664 0.72 20.29 -4.27
C PHE A 664 0.02 21.41 -5.03
N GLY A 665 -1.11 21.07 -5.67
CA GLY A 665 -1.90 22.02 -6.43
C GLY A 665 -2.38 23.19 -5.57
N ALA A 666 -1.64 24.29 -5.61
CA ALA A 666 -2.11 25.63 -5.29
C ALA A 666 -1.81 26.53 -6.48
N LYS A 667 -2.72 26.58 -7.45
CA LYS A 667 -2.72 27.66 -8.45
C LYS A 667 -3.28 28.91 -7.80
N ASN A 668 -2.40 29.84 -7.43
CA ASN A 668 -2.49 31.26 -7.81
C ASN A 668 -1.38 32.05 -7.13
N LEU A 669 -0.30 32.30 -7.86
CA LEU A 669 0.54 33.49 -7.75
C LEU A 669 1.34 33.59 -9.06
N THR A 670 0.75 34.22 -10.06
CA THR A 670 1.48 34.65 -11.25
C THR A 670 2.24 35.92 -10.92
N THR A 671 3.57 35.84 -10.82
CA THR A 671 4.46 37.00 -10.96
C THR A 671 5.33 36.77 -12.20
N ASN A 672 5.15 37.61 -13.21
CA ASN A 672 5.94 37.61 -14.43
C ASN A 672 7.38 38.01 -14.11
N ILE A 673 8.35 37.14 -14.40
CA ILE A 673 9.77 37.51 -14.47
C ILE A 673 10.23 37.28 -15.91
N THR A 674 10.50 38.37 -16.62
CA THR A 674 11.13 38.34 -17.96
C THR A 674 12.64 38.32 -17.81
N TRP A 675 13.28 37.28 -18.33
CA TRP A 675 14.74 37.18 -18.43
C TRP A 675 15.23 37.76 -19.75
N ASN A 676 16.13 38.73 -19.68
CA ASN A 676 16.86 39.23 -20.85
C ASN A 676 18.33 38.80 -20.69
N ALA A 677 18.76 37.79 -21.46
CA ALA A 677 20.13 37.32 -21.46
C ALA A 677 20.87 37.93 -22.65
N THR A 678 21.93 38.70 -22.37
CA THR A 678 22.93 39.04 -23.38
C THR A 678 24.35 38.81 -22.87
N THR A 679 25.09 38.11 -23.72
CA THR A 679 26.54 37.94 -23.81
C THR A 679 27.21 36.77 -23.07
N TRP A 680 28.01 36.09 -23.89
CA TRP A 680 28.83 34.90 -23.67
C TRP A 680 30.29 35.36 -23.87
N LYS A 681 31.23 34.95 -23.02
CA LYS A 681 32.61 34.48 -23.36
C LYS A 681 33.52 34.28 -22.11
N PRO A 682 34.62 33.51 -22.24
CA PRO A 682 35.07 32.53 -21.25
C PRO A 682 36.36 32.90 -20.50
N PHE A 683 36.69 32.07 -19.49
CA PHE A 683 37.87 32.02 -18.62
C PHE A 683 37.92 33.00 -17.43
N GLY A 684 37.98 32.41 -16.23
CA GLY A 684 38.38 33.08 -14.99
C GLY A 684 37.44 32.77 -13.82
N ASN A 685 38.00 32.28 -12.70
CA ASN A 685 37.29 32.18 -11.43
C ASN A 685 36.73 33.55 -11.04
N ALA A 686 35.41 33.71 -11.12
CA ALA A 686 34.72 34.90 -10.65
C ALA A 686 33.73 34.50 -9.56
N THR A 687 33.98 34.98 -8.34
CA THR A 687 33.01 34.99 -7.25
C THR A 687 31.91 35.98 -7.60
N VAL A 688 30.67 35.51 -7.77
CA VAL A 688 29.51 36.38 -8.02
C VAL A 688 28.90 36.77 -6.67
N ASN A 689 28.98 38.06 -6.32
CA ASN A 689 28.14 38.63 -5.27
C ASN A 689 26.77 38.96 -5.86
N LEU A 690 25.72 38.30 -5.38
CA LEU A 690 24.34 38.62 -5.69
C LEU A 690 23.87 39.75 -4.76
N THR A 691 23.68 40.94 -5.32
CA THR A 691 22.91 42.01 -4.68
C THR A 691 21.51 41.98 -5.30
N ALA A 692 20.51 41.60 -4.53
CA ALA A 692 19.11 41.75 -4.96
C ALA A 692 18.74 43.24 -4.87
N ILE A 693 18.41 43.85 -6.01
CA ILE A 693 17.72 45.14 -6.05
C ILE A 693 16.23 44.82 -5.90
N ILE A 694 15.67 45.16 -4.73
CA ILE A 694 14.23 45.08 -4.49
C ILE A 694 13.68 46.48 -4.82
N ASP A 695 12.87 46.58 -5.86
CA ASP A 695 12.06 47.77 -6.10
C ASP A 695 10.80 47.67 -5.23
N GLN A 696 10.77 48.42 -4.12
CA GLN A 696 9.58 48.57 -3.28
C GLN A 696 9.04 49.99 -3.41
N ASP A 697 7.89 50.14 -4.05
CA ASP A 697 6.98 51.23 -3.72
C ASP A 697 6.32 50.91 -2.37
N HIS A 698 6.79 51.62 -1.34
CA HIS A 698 6.39 51.62 0.07
C HIS A 698 5.11 52.45 0.31
N PRO A 699 4.41 52.40 1.47
CA PRO A 699 4.96 52.45 2.85
C PRO A 699 4.30 51.45 3.83
N ASP A 700 4.92 50.89 4.86
CA ASP A 700 5.79 51.42 5.90
C ASP A 700 6.71 50.29 6.39
N SER A 701 8.03 50.49 6.39
CA SER A 701 8.87 50.27 7.58
C SER A 701 10.29 50.79 7.34
N LYS A 702 10.77 51.57 8.31
CA LYS A 702 12.10 52.18 8.31
C LYS A 702 13.19 51.12 8.52
N VAL A 703 14.07 51.05 7.53
CA VAL A 703 15.54 50.89 7.55
C VAL A 703 16.18 50.80 8.94
N LEU A 704 17.04 49.78 9.12
CA LEU A 704 18.27 49.90 9.91
C LEU A 704 19.38 49.03 9.27
N GLU A 705 20.32 49.71 8.60
CA GLU A 705 21.63 49.19 8.24
C GLU A 705 22.60 49.26 9.44
N ASN A 706 23.57 48.34 9.41
CA ASN A 706 24.69 48.14 10.30
C ASN A 706 25.44 49.42 10.76
N LYS A 707 25.83 49.48 12.05
CA LYS A 707 27.18 49.91 12.47
C LYS A 707 27.56 49.52 13.90
N LYS A 708 28.87 49.36 14.09
CA LYS A 708 29.65 48.91 15.25
C LYS A 708 29.63 49.87 16.46
N HIS A 709 30.00 49.28 17.61
CA HIS A 709 30.73 49.80 18.78
C HIS A 709 30.05 50.75 19.80
N ASP A 710 30.23 50.33 21.06
CA ASP A 710 30.37 51.03 22.35
C ASP A 710 29.16 51.63 23.12
N ASP A 711 29.16 51.28 24.43
CA ASP A 711 28.55 51.85 25.63
C ASP A 711 27.49 52.98 25.54
N PHE A 712 26.32 52.77 26.18
CA PHE A 712 25.83 53.50 27.38
C PHE A 712 24.31 53.27 27.66
N LYS A 713 24.04 52.89 28.91
CA LYS A 713 22.92 53.22 29.84
C LYS A 713 21.65 54.02 29.38
N VAL A 714 20.50 53.49 29.85
CA VAL A 714 19.47 54.12 30.74
C VAL A 714 18.19 54.81 30.17
N ASP A 715 17.06 54.32 30.72
CA ASP A 715 15.76 54.90 31.13
C ASP A 715 14.57 55.30 30.22
N HIS A 716 13.41 54.75 30.66
CA HIS A 716 12.05 55.29 30.89
C HIS A 716 11.35 56.26 29.92
N PHE A 717 10.08 55.91 29.60
CA PHE A 717 8.78 56.60 29.85
C PHE A 717 7.78 56.22 28.73
N SER A 718 6.69 55.47 28.98
CA SER A 718 5.38 55.84 29.53
C SER A 718 4.32 56.27 28.50
N LYS A 719 3.07 55.89 28.84
CA LYS A 719 1.75 56.42 28.43
C LYS A 719 1.22 55.98 27.06
N ARG A 720 -0.09 55.82 26.85
CA ARG A 720 -1.32 55.54 27.62
C ARG A 720 -2.45 55.70 26.57
N ASN A 721 -3.54 54.95 26.76
CA ASN A 721 -4.91 55.22 26.26
C ASN A 721 -5.16 55.03 24.74
N SER A 722 -6.31 54.56 24.25
CA SER A 722 -7.58 54.06 24.80
C SER A 722 -8.51 53.73 23.62
N ALA A 723 -9.37 52.70 23.78
CA ALA A 723 -10.77 52.50 23.32
C ALA A 723 -11.24 53.11 21.96
N THR A 724 -11.99 52.48 21.05
CA THR A 724 -13.32 51.80 21.08
C THR A 724 -13.53 51.27 19.64
N GLY A 725 -14.02 50.06 19.33
CA GLY A 725 -15.43 49.65 19.35
C GLY A 725 -16.24 50.12 18.12
N LEU A 726 -16.58 49.23 17.16
CA LEU A 726 -17.84 49.29 16.35
C LEU A 726 -18.01 48.07 15.41
N SER A 727 -19.20 47.48 15.47
CA SER A 727 -19.77 46.43 14.60
C SER A 727 -20.63 47.02 13.47
N VAL A 728 -20.66 46.42 12.28
CA VAL A 728 -21.73 46.66 11.27
C VAL A 728 -22.08 45.36 10.51
N ASN A 729 -23.39 45.17 10.29
CA ASN A 729 -24.11 44.04 9.71
C ASN A 729 -24.08 43.95 8.16
N MET A 730 -24.38 42.72 7.69
CA MET A 730 -24.93 42.28 6.39
C MET A 730 -25.78 43.32 5.61
N ALA A 731 -25.51 43.47 4.30
CA ALA A 731 -26.40 43.16 3.16
C ALA A 731 -26.08 43.98 1.86
N LEU A 732 -26.33 43.35 0.71
CA LEU A 732 -26.31 43.81 -0.70
C LEU A 732 -24.95 44.03 -1.39
N VAL A 733 -24.66 43.20 -2.42
CA VAL A 733 -24.69 43.59 -3.85
C VAL A 733 -24.93 42.32 -4.68
N LEU A 734 -25.99 42.36 -5.49
CA LEU A 734 -26.46 41.34 -6.40
C LEU A 734 -26.53 42.02 -7.77
N ALA A 735 -25.57 41.77 -8.67
CA ALA A 735 -25.67 42.07 -10.10
C ALA A 735 -24.45 41.55 -10.87
N SER A 736 -24.53 40.35 -11.44
CA SER A 736 -24.05 39.99 -12.80
C SER A 736 -23.90 38.47 -12.96
N LEU A 737 -25.01 37.81 -13.28
CA LEU A 737 -25.07 36.43 -13.78
C LEU A 737 -26.22 36.37 -14.78
N VAL A 738 -25.95 36.52 -16.08
CA VAL A 738 -26.61 35.84 -17.22
C VAL A 738 -25.76 36.11 -18.46
N GLY A 739 -25.18 35.06 -19.05
CA GLY A 739 -24.52 35.16 -20.36
C GLY A 739 -23.73 33.92 -20.75
N LEU A 740 -24.41 33.00 -21.44
CA LEU A 740 -23.88 31.95 -22.34
C LEU A 740 -23.44 30.61 -21.75
N MET A 741 -24.42 29.69 -21.67
CA MET A 741 -24.28 28.36 -22.30
C MET A 741 -24.56 28.48 -23.82
N ILE A 742 -23.98 27.56 -24.59
CA ILE A 742 -24.23 27.15 -25.99
C ILE A 742 -23.11 27.52 -26.99
N VAL A 743 -22.70 26.49 -27.75
CA VAL A 743 -21.68 26.36 -28.84
C VAL A 743 -20.24 26.15 -28.32
N ALA A 744 -19.52 25.05 -28.59
CA ALA A 744 -19.46 24.23 -29.80
C ALA A 744 -19.22 22.73 -29.53
N SER A 745 -19.84 21.96 -30.42
CA SER A 745 -19.53 20.64 -30.98
C SER A 745 -18.17 20.02 -30.73
#